data_AF-A4XAP5-F1
#
_entry.id   AF-A4XAP5-F1
#
_cell.length_a   1.000
_cell.length_b   1.000
_cell.length_c   1.000
_cell.angle_alpha   90.00
_cell.angle_beta   90.00
_cell.angle_gamma   90.00
#
_symmetry.space_group_name_H-M   'P 1'
#
loop_
_entity.id
_entity.type
_entity.pdbx_description
1 polymer ?
#
loop_
_entity_poly.entity_id
_entity_poly.type
_entity_poly.pdbx_seq_one_letter_code
_entity_poly.pdbx_strand_id
1 'polypeptide(L)'
;MPSNTVRILDGNTFVVSEETGDIEATPTEPTGLFSLDTRFLSTWVLTINGERLNPLSYDDLQYYEARFFLVPGAATHYVDAKLSVVRERAVGGSFRETLTILNHDENPVELEVRMEAAADFADLFEIKDELLSKKGEIYTEAESDRLRLGYRRGNFRRETMITSSVPARFDEGGFTYTLHLSANEQWVADIDVRTLTLGPGGRDLRMGLRAHSAERLALQQDLKEWIANAPTVNSEREDLTTTYHRCLVDLAALRFVPFSLGGAALPAAGLPWFMTMFGRDSILTCLQVLPFTPELSKTTLQILAALQGTRCDDFREEDPGRILHEMRYGETAAFEEQPHSPYYGSVDATPLFIVLLDEYERWSGDADLVRALQVECRAALKWIDNYADLVGNGYIWYERRNTDTGLENQCWKDSWDSISYRDGTLPPFPRATCEVQGYAYDAKVRAARLAREFWDDPAFAEQLEREAADLKERFNREWWVEDGGYYALALDPDGRQCDVLSSNIGHLLWSGIVDDERAPRVAEHLVGPRLFSGWGVRTLAKGEARYNPIGYHNGTIWPFDNSFVAWGLRKYGFAEEAATVASGILDAARYFDGRLPEAFGGYPRELTKFPVEYPTACTPQAWSTGTPLLLLRTMLGLEPHQGHLAVEPRLPVGMGRIEVLDIPGRWGRVDAFARGRLDLRQRGD
;
A
#
# COMPACT_ATOMS: atom_id res chain seq x y z
N MET A 1 4.08 3.70 26.80
CA MET A 1 3.44 2.77 25.85
C MET A 1 3.42 3.50 24.53
N PRO A 2 3.73 2.86 23.37
CA PRO A 2 3.39 3.49 22.10
C PRO A 2 1.90 3.82 22.14
N SER A 3 1.53 5.04 21.73
CA SER A 3 0.14 5.45 21.66
C SER A 3 -0.57 4.53 20.66
N ASN A 4 -1.65 3.87 21.08
CA ASN A 4 -2.55 3.28 20.12
C ASN A 4 -3.17 4.44 19.33
N THR A 5 -2.94 4.46 18.03
CA THR A 5 -3.44 5.52 17.15
C THR A 5 -4.67 5.04 16.40
N VAL A 6 -5.71 5.87 16.41
CA VAL A 6 -6.95 5.67 15.65
C VAL A 6 -6.78 6.33 14.28
N ARG A 7 -7.20 5.61 13.22
CA ARG A 7 -6.96 6.00 11.83
C ARG A 7 -8.25 5.91 11.03
N ILE A 8 -8.62 7.01 10.40
CA ILE A 8 -9.70 7.05 9.40
C ILE A 8 -9.18 7.65 8.10
N LEU A 9 -9.63 7.14 6.96
CA LEU A 9 -9.19 7.61 5.65
C LEU A 9 -10.29 7.56 4.58
N ASP A 10 -10.12 8.38 3.56
CA ASP A 10 -10.83 8.33 2.29
C ASP A 10 -9.87 8.75 1.17
N GLY A 11 -9.39 7.78 0.41
CA GLY A 11 -8.35 7.99 -0.60
C GLY A 11 -7.12 8.67 0.01
N ASN A 12 -6.71 9.83 -0.53
CA ASN A 12 -5.51 10.54 -0.08
C ASN A 12 -5.75 11.51 1.10
N THR A 13 -6.95 11.49 1.71
CA THR A 13 -7.28 12.29 2.89
C THR A 13 -7.46 11.38 4.09
N PHE A 14 -6.73 11.63 5.18
CA PHE A 14 -6.74 10.75 6.33
C PHE A 14 -6.48 11.50 7.64
N VAL A 15 -6.94 10.92 8.74
CA VAL A 15 -6.71 11.42 10.09
C VAL A 15 -6.02 10.34 10.91
N VAL A 16 -4.95 10.72 11.59
CA VAL A 16 -4.29 9.91 12.62
C VAL A 16 -4.40 10.67 13.94
N SER A 17 -5.02 10.07 14.95
CA SER A 17 -5.23 10.67 16.27
C SER A 17 -4.97 9.67 17.40
N GLU A 18 -4.90 10.17 18.62
CA GLU A 18 -4.88 9.33 19.83
C GLU A 18 -6.23 8.64 20.09
N GLU A 19 -6.28 7.72 21.05
CA GLU A 19 -7.53 7.04 21.51
C GLU A 19 -8.55 8.00 22.15
N THR A 20 -8.16 9.24 22.48
CA THR A 20 -9.06 10.33 22.91
C THR A 20 -9.70 11.06 21.72
N GLY A 21 -9.24 10.76 20.52
CA GLY A 21 -9.42 11.58 19.33
C GLY A 21 -8.51 12.79 19.29
N ASP A 22 -7.73 13.13 20.31
CA ASP A 22 -6.88 14.32 20.22
C ASP A 22 -5.79 14.15 19.14
N ILE A 23 -5.48 15.25 18.46
CA ILE A 23 -4.37 15.35 17.52
C ILE A 23 -3.36 16.28 18.13
N GLU A 24 -2.16 15.76 18.42
CA GLU A 24 -1.00 16.54 18.81
C GLU A 24 0.21 16.04 18.03
N ALA A 25 0.61 16.81 17.03
CA ALA A 25 1.77 16.53 16.22
C ALA A 25 3.03 16.43 17.09
N THR A 26 3.72 15.30 17.01
CA THR A 26 5.09 15.16 17.50
C THR A 26 6.05 14.96 16.33
N PRO A 27 7.36 15.19 16.50
CA PRO A 27 8.33 14.90 15.44
C PRO A 27 8.35 13.41 15.03
N THR A 28 7.95 12.51 15.93
CA THR A 28 8.10 11.06 15.77
C THR A 28 6.82 10.33 15.38
N GLU A 29 5.64 10.93 15.57
CA GLU A 29 4.35 10.32 15.25
C GLU A 29 3.60 11.15 14.20
N PRO A 30 3.14 10.55 13.09
CA PRO A 30 2.43 11.27 12.04
C PRO A 30 0.96 11.52 12.42
N THR A 31 0.70 12.08 13.61
CA THR A 31 -0.63 12.53 14.02
C THR A 31 -1.00 13.80 13.23
N GLY A 32 -2.25 13.87 12.80
CA GLY A 32 -2.72 14.98 11.98
C GLY A 32 -3.94 14.66 11.11
N LEU A 33 -4.56 15.71 10.56
CA LEU A 33 -5.39 15.62 9.37
C LEU A 33 -4.52 15.88 8.14
N PHE A 34 -4.44 14.93 7.24
CA PHE A 34 -3.61 15.00 6.04
C PHE A 34 -4.48 14.96 4.79
N SER A 35 -4.05 15.67 3.75
CA SER A 35 -4.61 15.57 2.40
C SER A 35 -3.55 16.00 1.39
N LEU A 36 -3.41 15.28 0.27
CA LEU A 36 -2.47 15.63 -0.81
C LEU A 36 -1.04 15.92 -0.28
N ASP A 37 -0.51 14.98 0.50
CA ASP A 37 0.82 15.03 1.14
C ASP A 37 1.05 16.22 2.11
N THR A 38 -0.01 16.94 2.52
CA THR A 38 0.08 18.09 3.43
C THR A 38 -0.70 17.84 4.73
N ARG A 39 -0.14 18.18 5.90
CA ARG A 39 -0.83 18.18 7.20
C ARG A 39 -1.66 19.46 7.40
N PHE A 40 -2.97 19.36 7.25
CA PHE A 40 -3.93 20.46 7.42
C PHE A 40 -4.35 20.71 8.87
N LEU A 41 -4.20 19.75 9.78
CA LEU A 41 -4.28 19.97 11.23
C LEU A 41 -3.11 19.28 11.92
N SER A 42 -2.34 20.04 12.68
CA SER A 42 -1.29 19.56 13.58
C SER A 42 -1.76 19.51 15.03
N THR A 43 -2.82 20.24 15.35
CA THR A 43 -3.44 20.26 16.69
C THR A 43 -4.96 20.22 16.54
N TRP A 44 -5.60 19.31 17.29
CA TRP A 44 -7.05 19.21 17.43
C TRP A 44 -7.38 18.58 18.78
N VAL A 45 -7.49 19.45 19.79
CA VAL A 45 -7.51 19.06 21.20
C VAL A 45 -8.80 19.51 21.87
N LEU A 46 -9.50 18.58 22.51
CA LEU A 46 -10.74 18.88 23.23
C LEU A 46 -10.49 18.98 24.74
N THR A 47 -10.88 20.10 25.33
CA THR A 47 -10.92 20.27 26.79
C THR A 47 -12.28 20.75 27.28
N ILE A 48 -12.63 20.35 28.51
CA ILE A 48 -13.83 20.83 29.22
C ILE A 48 -13.36 21.46 30.53
N ASN A 49 -13.71 22.73 30.75
CA ASN A 49 -13.26 23.55 31.88
C ASN A 49 -11.74 23.57 32.04
N GLY A 50 -11.01 23.51 30.92
CA GLY A 50 -9.54 23.46 30.89
C GLY A 50 -8.93 22.08 31.16
N GLU A 51 -9.73 21.04 31.39
CA GLU A 51 -9.26 19.67 31.62
C GLU A 51 -9.34 18.80 30.36
N ARG A 52 -8.31 17.97 30.14
CA ARG A 52 -8.30 16.94 29.10
C ARG A 52 -9.24 15.79 29.44
N LEU A 53 -9.72 15.12 28.40
CA LEU A 53 -10.62 13.98 28.53
C LEU A 53 -9.85 12.67 28.59
N ASN A 54 -10.41 11.68 29.29
CA ASN A 54 -9.87 10.32 29.34
C ASN A 54 -10.75 9.38 28.50
N PRO A 55 -10.16 8.45 27.73
CA PRO A 55 -10.91 7.51 26.93
C PRO A 55 -11.49 6.39 27.81
N LEU A 56 -12.79 6.11 27.65
CA LEU A 56 -13.43 4.90 28.17
C LEU A 56 -13.34 3.77 27.15
N SER A 57 -13.61 4.10 25.89
CA SER A 57 -13.47 3.21 24.74
C SER A 57 -13.48 4.02 23.44
N TYR A 58 -13.00 3.41 22.37
CA TYR A 58 -13.25 3.85 21.00
C TYR A 58 -13.78 2.68 20.18
N ASP A 59 -14.47 3.00 19.09
CA ASP A 59 -15.03 2.02 18.15
C ASP A 59 -14.66 2.43 16.71
N ASP A 60 -13.93 1.54 16.03
CA ASP A 60 -13.57 1.66 14.61
C ASP A 60 -14.72 1.12 13.75
N LEU A 61 -15.79 1.92 13.67
CA LEU A 61 -17.04 1.55 13.01
C LEU A 61 -16.84 1.19 11.53
N GLN A 62 -16.11 2.03 10.80
CA GLN A 62 -15.78 1.88 9.37
C GLN A 62 -14.41 2.51 9.08
N TYR A 63 -13.81 2.23 7.91
CA TYR A 63 -12.50 2.80 7.55
C TYR A 63 -12.48 4.34 7.49
N TYR A 64 -13.64 4.98 7.29
CA TYR A 64 -13.82 6.42 7.23
C TYR A 64 -14.47 7.01 8.48
N GLU A 65 -14.84 6.19 9.48
CA GLU A 65 -15.64 6.62 10.63
C GLU A 65 -15.17 5.99 11.96
N ALA A 66 -14.97 6.82 12.97
CA ALA A 66 -14.60 6.39 14.32
C ALA A 66 -15.46 7.09 15.38
N ARG A 67 -15.73 6.40 16.49
CA ARG A 67 -16.46 6.96 17.64
C ARG A 67 -15.65 6.82 18.92
N PHE A 68 -15.64 7.87 19.73
CA PHE A 68 -14.90 7.94 20.99
C PHE A 68 -15.85 8.21 22.14
N PHE A 69 -15.73 7.46 23.22
CA PHE A 69 -16.49 7.66 24.46
C PHE A 69 -15.53 8.12 25.55
N LEU A 70 -15.72 9.35 26.04
CA LEU A 70 -14.76 10.04 26.88
C LEU A 70 -15.43 10.61 28.13
N VAL A 71 -14.63 10.88 29.15
CA VAL A 71 -15.06 11.54 30.39
C VAL A 71 -14.05 12.62 30.82
N PRO A 72 -14.51 13.75 31.39
CA PRO A 72 -13.63 14.70 32.07
C PRO A 72 -13.05 14.09 33.35
N GLY A 73 -11.75 14.25 33.59
CA GLY A 73 -11.06 13.70 34.76
C GLY A 73 -10.89 12.17 34.76
N ALA A 74 -10.10 11.64 35.69
CA ALA A 74 -9.88 10.19 35.80
C ALA A 74 -11.02 9.55 36.59
N ALA A 75 -11.84 8.72 35.95
CA ALA A 75 -12.83 7.90 36.67
C ALA A 75 -12.09 6.98 37.66
N THR A 76 -12.27 7.22 38.96
CA THR A 76 -11.70 6.37 40.02
C THR A 76 -12.78 5.43 40.55
N HIS A 77 -12.39 4.35 41.21
CA HIS A 77 -13.32 3.38 41.83
C HIS A 77 -14.34 3.98 42.82
N TYR A 78 -14.20 5.26 43.19
CA TYR A 78 -14.99 5.92 44.23
C TYR A 78 -15.73 7.19 43.74
N VAL A 79 -15.62 7.56 42.46
CA VAL A 79 -16.26 8.76 41.90
C VAL A 79 -16.83 8.43 40.52
N ASP A 80 -18.17 8.46 40.42
CA ASP A 80 -18.87 8.31 39.15
C ASP A 80 -18.63 9.55 38.26
N ALA A 81 -18.29 9.33 37.00
CA ALA A 81 -18.20 10.40 36.02
C ALA A 81 -19.62 10.95 35.74
N LYS A 82 -19.83 12.22 36.05
CA LYS A 82 -21.13 12.88 35.92
C LYS A 82 -21.37 13.49 34.54
N LEU A 83 -20.34 13.51 33.70
CA LEU A 83 -20.38 13.97 32.33
C LEU A 83 -19.83 12.87 31.44
N SER A 84 -20.47 12.66 30.30
CA SER A 84 -19.90 11.85 29.22
C SER A 84 -19.82 12.67 27.95
N VAL A 85 -18.74 12.48 27.21
CA VAL A 85 -18.49 13.15 25.93
C VAL A 85 -18.38 12.08 24.86
N VAL A 86 -19.11 12.24 23.77
CA VAL A 86 -19.04 11.37 22.60
C VAL A 86 -18.54 12.19 21.42
N ARG A 87 -17.45 11.74 20.80
CA ARG A 87 -16.96 12.29 19.53
C ARG A 87 -17.27 11.29 18.43
N GLU A 88 -17.95 11.71 17.38
CA GLU A 88 -18.17 10.91 16.18
C GLU A 88 -17.46 11.58 15.01
N ARG A 89 -16.52 10.87 14.39
CA ARG A 89 -15.70 11.40 13.30
C ARG A 89 -16.01 10.73 11.99
N ALA A 90 -16.04 11.50 10.92
CA ALA A 90 -16.03 10.98 9.56
C ALA A 90 -15.05 11.76 8.70
N VAL A 91 -14.34 11.06 7.80
CA VAL A 91 -13.52 11.67 6.76
C VAL A 91 -14.07 11.32 5.38
N GLY A 92 -14.08 12.30 4.49
CA GLY A 92 -14.52 12.16 3.10
C GLY A 92 -14.14 13.43 2.33
N GLY A 93 -15.13 14.10 1.73
CA GLY A 93 -14.92 15.45 1.17
C GLY A 93 -14.44 16.51 2.18
N SER A 94 -14.72 16.31 3.47
CA SER A 94 -14.22 17.10 4.59
C SER A 94 -13.99 16.19 5.82
N PHE A 95 -13.28 16.70 6.83
CA PHE A 95 -13.24 16.09 8.15
C PHE A 95 -14.39 16.64 8.99
N ARG A 96 -15.31 15.78 9.41
CA ARG A 96 -16.46 16.14 10.25
C ARG A 96 -16.37 15.50 11.61
N GLU A 97 -16.70 16.26 12.65
CA GLU A 97 -16.78 15.77 14.01
C GLU A 97 -18.10 16.21 14.64
N THR A 98 -18.93 15.26 15.05
CA THR A 98 -20.11 15.52 15.90
C THR A 98 -19.68 15.34 17.35
N LEU A 99 -19.83 16.41 18.13
CA LEU A 99 -19.53 16.43 19.56
C LEU A 99 -20.83 16.41 20.35
N THR A 100 -21.02 15.36 21.15
CA THR A 100 -22.15 15.23 22.07
C THR A 100 -21.66 15.27 23.51
N ILE A 101 -22.28 16.10 24.35
CA ILE A 101 -22.01 16.17 25.79
C ILE A 101 -23.31 15.88 26.54
N LEU A 102 -23.26 14.91 27.45
CA LEU A 102 -24.40 14.50 28.26
C LEU A 102 -24.13 14.82 29.73
N ASN A 103 -25.09 15.48 30.38
CA ASN A 103 -25.07 15.72 31.82
C ASN A 103 -25.83 14.62 32.56
N HIS A 104 -25.11 13.77 33.30
CA HIS A 104 -25.68 12.71 34.14
C HIS A 104 -25.84 13.15 35.61
N ASP A 105 -25.46 14.38 35.96
CA ASP A 105 -25.71 14.94 37.29
C ASP A 105 -27.21 15.24 37.46
N GLU A 106 -27.69 15.18 38.71
CA GLU A 106 -29.02 15.63 39.10
C GLU A 106 -29.15 17.16 39.14
N ASN A 107 -28.03 17.87 38.96
CA ASN A 107 -27.95 19.34 38.97
C ASN A 107 -27.55 19.92 37.60
N PRO A 108 -27.97 21.16 37.28
CA PRO A 108 -27.44 21.88 36.13
C PRO A 108 -25.94 22.14 36.23
N VAL A 109 -25.26 22.13 35.10
CA VAL A 109 -23.82 22.41 34.98
C VAL A 109 -23.55 23.55 34.01
N GLU A 110 -22.53 24.34 34.33
CA GLU A 110 -21.94 25.34 33.44
C GLU A 110 -20.62 24.78 32.92
N LEU A 111 -20.47 24.71 31.60
CA LEU A 111 -19.30 24.13 30.94
C LEU A 111 -18.69 25.13 29.97
N GLU A 112 -17.37 25.29 30.06
CA GLU A 112 -16.55 25.85 29.00
C GLU A 112 -15.96 24.71 28.18
N VAL A 113 -16.41 24.54 26.94
CA VAL A 113 -15.94 23.50 26.03
C VAL A 113 -15.02 24.15 25.01
N ARG A 114 -13.75 23.79 25.02
CA ARG A 114 -12.72 24.37 24.15
C ARG A 114 -12.21 23.32 23.18
N MET A 115 -12.20 23.68 21.90
CA MET A 115 -11.43 22.97 20.87
C MET A 115 -10.23 23.83 20.48
N GLU A 116 -9.03 23.35 20.77
CA GLU A 116 -7.80 23.97 20.27
C GLU A 116 -7.49 23.43 18.87
N ALA A 117 -7.15 24.32 17.96
CA ALA A 117 -6.88 23.99 16.57
C ALA A 117 -5.66 24.74 16.04
N ALA A 118 -4.74 24.01 15.42
CA ALA A 118 -3.58 24.58 14.74
C ALA A 118 -3.19 23.75 13.52
N ALA A 119 -2.49 24.39 12.58
CA ALA A 119 -2.00 23.78 11.36
C ALA A 119 -0.59 24.29 11.06
N ASP A 120 0.34 23.37 10.81
CA ASP A 120 1.69 23.67 10.38
C ASP A 120 1.89 23.53 8.87
N PHE A 121 0.94 22.90 8.17
CA PHE A 121 1.01 22.62 6.74
C PHE A 121 2.29 21.86 6.34
N ALA A 122 2.80 21.04 7.24
CA ALA A 122 3.99 20.23 7.00
C ALA A 122 3.74 19.25 5.84
N ASP A 123 4.72 19.18 4.94
CA ASP A 123 4.80 18.17 3.88
C ASP A 123 5.17 16.82 4.50
N LEU A 124 4.67 15.71 3.97
CA LEU A 124 5.02 14.38 4.47
C LEU A 124 6.52 14.11 4.49
N PHE A 125 7.29 14.63 3.52
CA PHE A 125 8.76 14.51 3.54
C PHE A 125 9.40 15.33 4.67
N GLU A 126 8.88 16.53 4.96
CA GLU A 126 9.35 17.36 6.09
C GLU A 126 9.13 16.65 7.44
N ILE A 127 8.02 15.91 7.58
CA ILE A 127 7.73 15.11 8.78
C ILE A 127 8.69 13.92 8.87
N LYS A 128 8.85 13.17 7.77
CA LYS A 128 9.70 11.98 7.72
C LYS A 128 11.17 12.28 8.01
N ASP A 129 11.66 13.42 7.54
CA ASP A 129 13.06 13.83 7.68
C ASP A 129 13.30 14.70 8.94
N GLU A 130 12.28 14.90 9.79
CA GLU A 130 12.31 15.75 10.98
C GLU A 130 12.71 17.22 10.68
N LEU A 131 12.43 17.70 9.47
CA LEU A 131 12.77 19.03 8.96
C LEU A 131 11.58 20.00 9.08
N LEU A 132 11.22 20.41 10.30
CA LEU A 132 10.08 21.30 10.55
C LEU A 132 10.41 22.80 10.38
N SER A 133 10.94 23.21 9.22
CA SER A 133 11.14 24.63 8.90
C SER A 133 10.40 25.04 7.62
N LYS A 134 9.17 25.56 7.76
CA LYS A 134 8.40 26.07 6.61
C LYS A 134 9.06 27.30 6.00
N LYS A 135 9.14 27.33 4.66
CA LYS A 135 9.73 28.44 3.89
C LYS A 135 8.74 29.57 3.57
N GLY A 136 7.44 29.27 3.59
CA GLY A 136 6.36 30.22 3.33
C GLY A 136 5.83 30.92 4.58
N GLU A 137 4.69 31.57 4.41
CA GLU A 137 3.99 32.33 5.45
C GLU A 137 2.78 31.53 5.96
N ILE A 138 2.72 31.29 7.27
CA ILE A 138 1.52 30.78 7.97
C ILE A 138 0.72 31.98 8.46
N TYR A 139 -0.61 31.92 8.33
CA TYR A 139 -1.52 32.93 8.83
C TYR A 139 -2.78 32.30 9.44
N THR A 140 -3.41 33.04 10.34
CA THR A 140 -4.65 32.66 11.02
C THR A 140 -5.64 33.82 10.96
N GLU A 141 -6.88 33.53 10.58
CA GLU A 141 -7.97 34.50 10.55
C GLU A 141 -9.17 33.93 11.33
N ALA A 142 -9.47 34.52 12.48
CA ALA A 142 -10.67 34.23 13.25
C ALA A 142 -11.79 35.19 12.84
N GLU A 143 -12.87 34.64 12.31
CA GLU A 143 -14.10 35.35 11.96
C GLU A 143 -15.22 35.02 12.97
N SER A 144 -16.37 35.69 12.87
CA SER A 144 -17.49 35.45 13.80
C SER A 144 -18.12 34.05 13.68
N ASP A 145 -17.97 33.39 12.54
CA ASP A 145 -18.63 32.12 12.20
C ASP A 145 -17.64 31.01 11.78
N ARG A 146 -16.34 31.29 11.74
CA ARG A 146 -15.31 30.35 11.27
C ARG A 146 -13.91 30.69 11.77
N LEU A 147 -13.03 29.69 11.75
CA LEU A 147 -11.58 29.85 11.87
C LEU A 147 -10.91 29.39 10.58
N ARG A 148 -10.09 30.26 9.97
CA ARG A 148 -9.26 29.94 8.82
C ARG A 148 -7.80 29.87 9.25
N LEU A 149 -7.18 28.73 9.05
CA LEU A 149 -5.74 28.54 9.14
C LEU A 149 -5.20 28.46 7.71
N GLY A 150 -4.06 29.08 7.41
CA GLY A 150 -3.56 29.08 6.05
C GLY A 150 -2.05 29.13 5.94
N TYR A 151 -1.57 28.62 4.81
CA TYR A 151 -0.18 28.66 4.40
C TYR A 151 -0.07 29.14 2.95
N ARG A 152 0.92 30.00 2.69
CA ARG A 152 1.22 30.48 1.35
C ARG A 152 2.73 30.56 1.11
N ARG A 153 3.16 29.98 0.00
CA ARG A 153 4.47 30.18 -0.61
C ARG A 153 4.29 30.40 -2.11
N GLY A 154 4.54 31.62 -2.61
CA GLY A 154 4.28 31.94 -4.01
C GLY A 154 2.84 31.60 -4.43
N ASN A 155 2.69 30.72 -5.43
CA ASN A 155 1.40 30.22 -5.91
C ASN A 155 0.89 28.96 -5.18
N PHE A 156 1.68 28.39 -4.28
CA PHE A 156 1.27 27.26 -3.46
C PHE A 156 0.50 27.77 -2.25
N ARG A 157 -0.79 27.44 -2.18
CA ARG A 157 -1.68 27.87 -1.09
C ARG A 157 -2.49 26.69 -0.56
N ARG A 158 -2.52 26.57 0.77
CA ARG A 158 -3.25 25.56 1.53
C ARG A 158 -4.00 26.25 2.65
N GLU A 159 -5.25 25.87 2.87
CA GLU A 159 -6.04 26.41 3.96
C GLU A 159 -6.86 25.32 4.65
N THR A 160 -7.08 25.50 5.94
CA THR A 160 -8.02 24.73 6.75
C THR A 160 -9.11 25.67 7.21
N MET A 161 -10.34 25.35 6.86
CA MET A 161 -11.52 26.12 7.24
C MET A 161 -12.36 25.33 8.23
N ILE A 162 -12.53 25.87 9.44
CA ILE A 162 -13.26 25.22 10.54
C ILE A 162 -14.55 26.00 10.78
N THR A 163 -15.68 25.29 10.79
CA THR A 163 -17.01 25.86 11.05
C THR A 163 -17.77 25.00 12.05
N SER A 164 -18.75 25.60 12.74
CA SER A 164 -19.64 24.90 13.66
C SER A 164 -21.10 25.14 13.29
N SER A 165 -21.93 24.12 13.49
CA SER A 165 -23.39 24.17 13.33
C SER A 165 -24.10 25.03 14.39
N VAL A 166 -23.44 25.28 15.52
CA VAL A 166 -23.95 26.14 16.60
C VAL A 166 -22.99 27.30 16.87
N PRO A 167 -23.47 28.43 17.41
CA PRO A 167 -22.60 29.58 17.68
C PRO A 167 -21.43 29.22 18.61
N ALA A 168 -20.22 29.54 18.16
CA ALA A 168 -18.98 29.39 18.90
C ALA A 168 -18.22 30.72 18.90
N ARG A 169 -17.40 30.96 19.93
CA ARG A 169 -16.44 32.07 19.93
C ARG A 169 -15.13 31.58 19.34
N PHE A 170 -14.80 32.03 18.13
CA PHE A 170 -13.53 31.73 17.47
C PHE A 170 -12.44 32.74 17.86
N ASP A 171 -11.20 32.27 17.97
CA ASP A 171 -9.99 33.06 18.15
C ASP A 171 -8.81 32.39 17.43
N GLU A 172 -7.60 32.97 17.52
CA GLU A 172 -6.43 32.48 16.79
C GLU A 172 -5.98 31.07 17.20
N GLY A 173 -6.42 30.55 18.35
CA GLY A 173 -6.03 29.24 18.85
C GLY A 173 -7.13 28.17 18.74
N GLY A 174 -8.30 28.47 18.15
CA GLY A 174 -9.42 27.53 18.08
C GLY A 174 -10.78 28.18 18.34
N PHE A 175 -11.66 27.47 19.05
CA PHE A 175 -13.00 27.97 19.38
C PHE A 175 -13.58 27.41 20.68
N THR A 176 -14.47 28.19 21.29
CA THR A 176 -15.08 27.88 22.60
C THR A 176 -16.60 27.92 22.54
N TYR A 177 -17.25 26.95 23.19
CA TYR A 177 -18.66 26.97 23.55
C TYR A 177 -18.82 27.22 25.04
N THR A 178 -19.80 28.04 25.42
CA THR A 178 -20.23 28.21 26.82
C THR A 178 -21.62 27.62 26.94
N LEU A 179 -21.74 26.52 27.70
CA LEU A 179 -22.94 25.70 27.79
C LEU A 179 -23.53 25.74 29.19
N HIS A 180 -24.85 25.90 29.26
CA HIS A 180 -25.65 25.59 30.44
C HIS A 180 -26.46 24.33 30.14
N LEU A 181 -26.18 23.22 30.83
CA LEU A 181 -26.91 21.97 30.66
C LEU A 181 -27.67 21.62 31.92
N SER A 182 -28.99 21.47 31.80
CA SER A 182 -29.85 20.97 32.87
C SER A 182 -29.51 19.52 33.22
N ALA A 183 -30.04 19.02 34.33
CA ALA A 183 -29.91 17.61 34.70
C ALA A 183 -30.47 16.69 33.59
N ASN A 184 -29.72 15.68 33.17
CA ASN A 184 -30.05 14.75 32.08
C ASN A 184 -30.23 15.41 30.70
N GLU A 185 -29.79 16.65 30.54
CA GLU A 185 -29.79 17.32 29.24
C GLU A 185 -28.56 16.91 28.41
N GLN A 186 -28.74 16.90 27.10
CA GLN A 186 -27.66 16.68 26.14
C GLN A 186 -27.49 17.90 25.25
N TRP A 187 -26.25 18.13 24.83
CA TRP A 187 -25.91 19.13 23.82
C TRP A 187 -25.11 18.49 22.70
N VAL A 188 -25.37 18.94 21.47
CA VAL A 188 -24.77 18.41 20.25
C VAL A 188 -24.30 19.57 19.38
N ALA A 189 -23.10 19.45 18.82
CA ALA A 189 -22.61 20.31 17.76
C ALA A 189 -21.88 19.52 16.69
N ASP A 190 -22.24 19.76 15.44
CA ASP A 190 -21.47 19.33 14.27
C ASP A 190 -20.40 20.37 13.93
N ILE A 191 -19.17 19.90 13.75
CA ILE A 191 -18.00 20.67 13.37
C ILE A 191 -17.51 20.18 12.01
N ASP A 192 -17.32 21.10 11.05
CA ASP A 192 -16.85 20.78 9.69
C ASP A 192 -15.49 21.45 9.46
N VAL A 193 -14.50 20.62 9.14
CA VAL A 193 -13.12 21.01 8.83
C VAL A 193 -12.86 20.72 7.35
N ARG A 194 -12.80 21.78 6.54
CA ARG A 194 -12.49 21.68 5.11
C ARG A 194 -11.02 21.96 4.89
N THR A 195 -10.31 21.00 4.33
CA THR A 195 -9.02 21.25 3.71
C THR A 195 -9.27 21.97 2.39
N LEU A 196 -8.42 22.90 1.98
CA LEU A 196 -8.52 23.64 0.72
C LEU A 196 -7.16 23.69 0.03
N THR A 197 -7.11 23.26 -1.24
CA THR A 197 -5.90 23.26 -2.07
C THR A 197 -6.06 24.28 -3.18
N LEU A 198 -5.62 25.52 -2.97
CA LEU A 198 -5.97 26.64 -3.85
C LEU A 198 -4.97 26.82 -4.99
N GLY A 199 -5.47 26.88 -6.22
CA GLY A 199 -4.68 27.20 -7.42
C GLY A 199 -4.54 28.71 -7.68
N PRO A 200 -3.86 29.11 -8.78
CA PRO A 200 -3.58 30.52 -9.12
C PRO A 200 -4.80 31.45 -9.28
N GLY A 201 -6.02 30.91 -9.31
CA GLY A 201 -7.28 31.67 -9.34
C GLY A 201 -8.09 31.65 -8.03
N GLY A 202 -7.51 31.17 -6.92
CA GLY A 202 -8.20 31.05 -5.63
C GLY A 202 -9.31 29.98 -5.60
N ARG A 203 -9.36 29.11 -6.62
CA ARG A 203 -10.27 27.97 -6.67
C ARG A 203 -9.58 26.73 -6.13
N ASP A 204 -10.32 25.87 -5.45
CA ASP A 204 -9.80 24.57 -5.03
C ASP A 204 -9.51 23.70 -6.26
N LEU A 205 -8.29 23.18 -6.35
CA LEU A 205 -7.84 22.30 -7.43
C LEU A 205 -8.62 20.99 -7.47
N ARG A 206 -9.28 20.59 -6.38
CA ARG A 206 -10.14 19.40 -6.29
C ARG A 206 -11.57 19.66 -6.73
N MET A 207 -11.97 20.90 -7.02
CA MET A 207 -13.32 21.19 -7.50
C MET A 207 -13.60 20.44 -8.81
N GLY A 208 -14.57 19.51 -8.78
CA GLY A 208 -14.96 18.67 -9.92
C GLY A 208 -14.49 17.22 -9.87
N LEU A 209 -13.60 16.86 -8.93
CA LEU A 209 -13.33 15.46 -8.62
C LEU A 209 -14.55 14.89 -7.87
N ARG A 210 -15.20 13.85 -8.42
CA ARG A 210 -16.41 13.22 -7.83
C ARG A 210 -16.22 12.84 -6.36
N ALA A 211 -14.99 12.47 -5.97
CA ALA A 211 -14.62 12.09 -4.61
C ALA A 211 -14.74 13.23 -3.57
N HIS A 212 -14.70 14.51 -3.96
CA HIS A 212 -14.67 15.63 -3.00
C HIS A 212 -16.03 16.00 -2.40
N SER A 213 -17.08 15.20 -2.65
CA SER A 213 -18.46 15.50 -2.22
C SER A 213 -19.21 14.32 -1.62
N ALA A 214 -18.54 13.18 -1.40
CA ALA A 214 -19.21 12.01 -0.85
C ALA A 214 -19.60 12.28 0.61
N GLU A 215 -20.89 12.51 0.84
CA GLU A 215 -21.49 12.46 2.16
C GLU A 215 -21.35 11.04 2.72
N ARG A 216 -21.37 10.87 4.04
CA ARG A 216 -21.25 9.58 4.74
C ARG A 216 -22.09 8.46 4.11
N LEU A 217 -23.32 8.77 3.67
CA LEU A 217 -24.21 7.81 3.02
C LEU A 217 -23.68 7.31 1.66
N ALA A 218 -23.01 8.18 0.88
CA ALA A 218 -22.43 7.82 -0.41
C ALA A 218 -21.23 6.87 -0.22
N LEU A 219 -20.34 7.16 0.74
CA LEU A 219 -19.23 6.26 1.10
C LEU A 219 -19.74 4.90 1.58
N GLN A 220 -20.82 4.89 2.38
CA GLN A 220 -21.43 3.65 2.85
C GLN A 220 -22.05 2.83 1.70
N GLN A 221 -22.69 3.48 0.73
CA GLN A 221 -23.27 2.82 -0.44
C GLN A 221 -22.18 2.27 -1.35
N ASP A 222 -21.15 3.08 -1.65
CA ASP A 222 -20.01 2.68 -2.48
C ASP A 222 -19.25 1.48 -1.87
N LEU A 223 -19.00 1.47 -0.55
CA LEU A 223 -18.41 0.31 0.12
C LEU A 223 -19.29 -0.95 0.01
N LYS A 224 -20.61 -0.81 0.17
CA LYS A 224 -21.54 -1.94 0.04
C LYS A 224 -21.54 -2.51 -1.38
N GLU A 225 -21.57 -1.64 -2.39
CA GLU A 225 -21.51 -2.03 -3.81
C GLU A 225 -20.16 -2.69 -4.14
N TRP A 226 -19.06 -2.13 -3.65
CA TRP A 226 -17.72 -2.71 -3.78
C TRP A 226 -17.65 -4.14 -3.24
N ILE A 227 -18.09 -4.36 -2.00
CA ILE A 227 -18.09 -5.69 -1.38
C ILE A 227 -19.04 -6.65 -2.11
N ALA A 228 -20.22 -6.17 -2.51
CA ALA A 228 -21.21 -7.00 -3.21
C ALA A 228 -20.77 -7.42 -4.63
N ASN A 229 -19.91 -6.64 -5.28
CA ASN A 229 -19.39 -6.96 -6.60
C ASN A 229 -18.23 -7.96 -6.57
N ALA A 230 -17.53 -8.08 -5.43
CA ALA A 230 -16.44 -9.02 -5.25
C ALA A 230 -16.95 -10.47 -5.06
N PRO A 231 -16.13 -11.49 -5.41
CA PRO A 231 -16.44 -12.90 -5.15
C PRO A 231 -16.76 -13.19 -3.68
N THR A 232 -17.69 -14.12 -3.41
CA THR A 232 -17.98 -14.51 -2.02
C THR A 232 -17.06 -15.63 -1.58
N VAL A 233 -16.35 -15.45 -0.47
CA VAL A 233 -15.50 -16.50 0.14
C VAL A 233 -16.21 -17.16 1.31
N ASN A 234 -16.48 -18.46 1.20
CA ASN A 234 -16.96 -19.29 2.29
C ASN A 234 -15.86 -20.27 2.72
N SER A 235 -15.58 -20.33 4.02
CA SER A 235 -14.49 -21.15 4.56
C SER A 235 -14.89 -21.80 5.88
N GLU A 236 -14.42 -23.02 6.14
CA GLU A 236 -14.49 -23.63 7.49
C GLU A 236 -13.58 -22.90 8.50
N ARG A 237 -12.60 -22.14 8.01
CA ARG A 237 -11.77 -21.22 8.78
C ARG A 237 -12.38 -19.82 8.78
N GLU A 238 -13.03 -19.44 9.87
CA GLU A 238 -13.67 -18.12 10.04
C GLU A 238 -12.65 -16.97 9.88
N ASP A 239 -11.41 -17.17 10.32
CA ASP A 239 -10.33 -16.19 10.20
C ASP A 239 -9.96 -15.87 8.75
N LEU A 240 -10.09 -16.84 7.84
CA LEU A 240 -9.88 -16.61 6.41
C LEU A 240 -10.99 -15.72 5.81
N THR A 241 -12.25 -15.98 6.19
CA THR A 241 -13.40 -15.16 5.75
C THR A 241 -13.28 -13.73 6.28
N THR A 242 -12.91 -13.57 7.54
CA THR A 242 -12.67 -12.25 8.17
C THR A 242 -11.52 -11.51 7.49
N THR A 243 -10.41 -12.21 7.22
CA THR A 243 -9.25 -11.65 6.50
C THR A 243 -9.64 -11.20 5.10
N TYR A 244 -10.34 -12.05 4.34
CA TYR A 244 -10.82 -11.69 3.00
C TYR A 244 -11.70 -10.43 2.99
N HIS A 245 -12.68 -10.38 3.89
CA HIS A 245 -13.55 -9.21 4.02
C HIS A 245 -12.75 -7.96 4.42
N ARG A 246 -11.80 -8.08 5.35
CA ARG A 246 -10.91 -6.98 5.73
C ARG A 246 -10.10 -6.49 4.54
N CYS A 247 -9.58 -7.38 3.70
CA CYS A 247 -8.85 -7.00 2.50
C CYS A 247 -9.71 -6.18 1.53
N LEU A 248 -10.97 -6.56 1.31
CA LEU A 248 -11.88 -5.79 0.46
C LEU A 248 -12.14 -4.38 1.03
N VAL A 249 -12.34 -4.27 2.34
CA VAL A 249 -12.53 -2.97 3.03
C VAL A 249 -11.29 -2.10 2.92
N ASP A 250 -10.11 -2.66 3.13
CA ASP A 250 -8.85 -1.92 3.06
C ASP A 250 -8.52 -1.48 1.63
N LEU A 251 -8.80 -2.32 0.62
CA LEU A 251 -8.70 -1.93 -0.79
C LEU A 251 -9.68 -0.80 -1.12
N ALA A 252 -10.91 -0.86 -0.59
CA ALA A 252 -11.88 0.21 -0.78
C ALA A 252 -11.40 1.54 -0.18
N ALA A 253 -10.80 1.48 1.01
CA ALA A 253 -10.24 2.63 1.73
C ALA A 253 -9.04 3.26 1.02
N LEU A 254 -8.19 2.42 0.41
CA LEU A 254 -6.99 2.85 -0.31
C LEU A 254 -7.29 3.36 -1.73
N ARG A 255 -8.53 3.26 -2.24
CA ARG A 255 -8.89 3.82 -3.54
C ARG A 255 -8.84 5.34 -3.49
N PHE A 256 -8.03 5.95 -4.36
CA PHE A 256 -8.02 7.39 -4.54
C PHE A 256 -8.12 7.77 -6.02
N VAL A 257 -8.57 8.99 -6.28
CA VAL A 257 -8.76 9.54 -7.63
C VAL A 257 -7.72 10.64 -7.87
N PRO A 258 -6.76 10.44 -8.79
CA PRO A 258 -5.75 11.45 -9.10
C PRO A 258 -6.37 12.62 -9.89
N PHE A 259 -5.66 13.74 -9.96
CA PHE A 259 -6.09 14.89 -10.78
C PHE A 259 -6.08 14.56 -12.29
N SER A 260 -5.24 13.60 -12.70
CA SER A 260 -5.13 13.12 -14.07
C SER A 260 -6.21 12.07 -14.40
N LEU A 261 -6.83 12.19 -15.58
CA LEU A 261 -7.77 11.23 -16.18
C LEU A 261 -9.07 10.94 -15.39
N GLY A 262 -10.08 11.79 -15.63
CA GLY A 262 -11.47 11.33 -15.80
C GLY A 262 -12.23 10.81 -14.57
N GLY A 263 -11.62 10.79 -13.38
CA GLY A 263 -12.31 10.47 -12.13
C GLY A 263 -12.33 8.98 -11.76
N ALA A 264 -11.50 8.14 -12.39
CA ALA A 264 -11.38 6.73 -12.04
C ALA A 264 -10.41 6.52 -10.86
N ALA A 265 -10.71 5.55 -9.99
CA ALA A 265 -9.91 5.28 -8.80
C ALA A 265 -8.86 4.18 -9.02
N LEU A 266 -7.72 4.34 -8.37
CA LEU A 266 -6.65 3.34 -8.30
C LEU A 266 -6.19 3.18 -6.84
N PRO A 267 -5.45 2.11 -6.49
CA PRO A 267 -4.95 1.95 -5.14
C PRO A 267 -3.83 2.96 -4.83
N ALA A 268 -3.94 3.65 -3.70
CA ALA A 268 -2.81 4.29 -3.04
C ALA A 268 -1.91 3.21 -2.41
N ALA A 269 -0.62 3.46 -2.26
CA ALA A 269 0.32 2.46 -1.77
C ALA A 269 0.08 2.10 -0.29
N GLY A 270 -0.05 3.06 0.62
CA GLY A 270 -0.31 2.73 2.03
C GLY A 270 -0.25 3.88 3.02
N LEU A 271 -0.91 3.69 4.16
CA LEU A 271 -1.04 4.68 5.22
C LEU A 271 0.09 4.53 6.26
N PRO A 272 0.72 5.62 6.75
CA PRO A 272 0.46 7.03 6.45
C PRO A 272 1.33 7.65 5.36
N TRP A 273 2.47 7.02 5.02
CA TRP A 273 3.55 7.66 4.26
C TRP A 273 3.36 7.66 2.74
N PHE A 274 2.51 6.75 2.24
CA PHE A 274 2.40 6.41 0.82
C PHE A 274 0.96 6.52 0.32
N MET A 275 0.19 7.49 0.83
CA MET A 275 -1.20 7.76 0.43
C MET A 275 -1.30 8.47 -0.93
N THR A 276 -0.60 7.93 -1.92
CA THR A 276 -0.56 8.38 -3.30
C THR A 276 -0.27 7.22 -4.25
N MET A 277 -0.18 7.49 -5.56
CA MET A 277 0.17 6.50 -6.58
C MET A 277 1.65 6.16 -6.54
N PHE A 278 1.89 4.85 -6.45
CA PHE A 278 3.18 4.22 -6.71
C PHE A 278 3.01 3.23 -7.86
N GLY A 279 3.81 3.35 -8.92
CA GLY A 279 3.67 2.54 -10.12
C GLY A 279 3.80 1.05 -9.83
N ARG A 280 4.93 0.65 -9.22
CA ARG A 280 5.22 -0.72 -8.81
C ARG A 280 4.13 -1.29 -7.90
N ASP A 281 3.83 -0.60 -6.79
CA ASP A 281 2.93 -1.09 -5.75
C ASP A 281 1.51 -1.29 -6.29
N SER A 282 1.05 -0.33 -7.11
CA SER A 282 -0.24 -0.43 -7.81
C SER A 282 -0.27 -1.63 -8.74
N ILE A 283 0.79 -1.85 -9.52
CA ILE A 283 0.87 -2.99 -10.44
C ILE A 283 0.84 -4.33 -9.70
N LEU A 284 1.67 -4.48 -8.66
CA LEU A 284 1.74 -5.72 -7.88
C LEU A 284 0.42 -5.99 -7.15
N THR A 285 -0.23 -4.96 -6.61
CA THR A 285 -1.57 -5.09 -6.03
C THR A 285 -2.58 -5.54 -7.08
N CYS A 286 -2.58 -4.92 -8.26
CA CYS A 286 -3.49 -5.28 -9.34
C CYS A 286 -3.31 -6.75 -9.78
N LEU A 287 -2.08 -7.25 -9.86
CA LEU A 287 -1.79 -8.66 -10.14
C LEU A 287 -2.34 -9.60 -9.05
N GLN A 288 -2.27 -9.20 -7.78
CA GLN A 288 -2.75 -9.99 -6.65
C GLN A 288 -4.28 -10.10 -6.62
N VAL A 289 -4.98 -9.00 -6.91
CA VAL A 289 -6.43 -8.87 -6.72
C VAL A 289 -7.26 -9.11 -7.98
N LEU A 290 -6.60 -9.35 -9.12
CA LEU A 290 -7.19 -9.52 -10.44
C LEU A 290 -8.41 -10.48 -10.49
N PRO A 291 -8.42 -11.64 -9.80
CA PRO A 291 -9.58 -12.52 -9.74
C PRO A 291 -10.79 -11.96 -8.99
N PHE A 292 -10.65 -10.85 -8.29
CA PHE A 292 -11.63 -10.35 -7.32
C PHE A 292 -12.09 -8.92 -7.65
N THR A 293 -11.17 -8.03 -8.00
CA THR A 293 -11.43 -6.61 -8.31
C THR A 293 -10.68 -6.16 -9.58
N PRO A 294 -10.95 -6.78 -10.74
CA PRO A 294 -10.22 -6.55 -11.99
C PRO A 294 -10.30 -5.11 -12.53
N GLU A 295 -11.28 -4.32 -12.10
CA GLU A 295 -11.46 -2.92 -12.46
C GLU A 295 -10.30 -2.01 -12.02
N LEU A 296 -9.60 -2.35 -10.93
CA LEU A 296 -8.42 -1.60 -10.48
C LEU A 296 -7.28 -1.68 -11.50
N SER A 297 -7.10 -2.83 -12.16
CA SER A 297 -6.05 -3.06 -13.14
C SER A 297 -6.22 -2.17 -14.37
N LYS A 298 -7.46 -2.02 -14.88
CA LYS A 298 -7.76 -1.18 -16.04
C LYS A 298 -7.37 0.27 -15.80
N THR A 299 -7.82 0.82 -14.66
CA THR A 299 -7.55 2.22 -14.29
C THR A 299 -6.05 2.46 -14.09
N THR A 300 -5.38 1.55 -13.39
CA THR A 300 -3.92 1.60 -13.16
C THR A 300 -3.16 1.61 -14.48
N LEU A 301 -3.47 0.69 -15.40
CA LEU A 301 -2.83 0.63 -16.72
C LEU A 301 -3.01 1.92 -17.51
N GLN A 302 -4.22 2.47 -17.56
CA GLN A 302 -4.51 3.70 -18.31
C GLN A 302 -3.76 4.91 -17.75
N ILE A 303 -3.68 5.06 -16.43
CA ILE A 303 -3.00 6.21 -15.83
C ILE A 303 -1.48 6.08 -15.94
N LEU A 304 -0.91 4.89 -15.68
CA LEU A 304 0.52 4.67 -15.84
C LEU A 304 0.98 4.85 -17.30
N ALA A 305 0.15 4.44 -18.27
CA ALA A 305 0.37 4.71 -19.68
C ALA A 305 0.38 6.22 -19.99
N ALA A 306 -0.60 6.97 -19.48
CA ALA A 306 -0.70 8.41 -19.72
C ALA A 306 0.39 9.24 -19.02
N LEU A 307 0.99 8.70 -17.95
CA LEU A 307 2.12 9.29 -17.24
C LEU A 307 3.45 8.60 -17.59
N GLN A 308 3.51 7.80 -18.66
CA GLN A 308 4.75 7.18 -19.11
C GLN A 308 5.76 8.26 -19.52
N GLY A 309 7.03 8.05 -19.16
CA GLY A 309 8.12 8.97 -19.48
C GLY A 309 8.25 9.19 -20.99
N THR A 310 8.46 10.44 -21.39
CA THR A 310 8.56 10.84 -22.82
C THR A 310 9.82 11.62 -23.14
N ARG A 311 10.62 11.97 -22.13
CA ARG A 311 11.86 12.74 -22.25
C ARG A 311 12.93 12.17 -21.33
N CYS A 312 14.17 12.62 -21.55
CA CYS A 312 15.27 12.38 -20.61
C CYS A 312 15.32 13.54 -19.61
N ASP A 313 15.18 13.25 -18.32
CA ASP A 313 15.22 14.22 -17.22
C ASP A 313 15.97 13.59 -16.04
N ASP A 314 17.19 14.06 -15.77
CA ASP A 314 18.04 13.50 -14.72
C ASP A 314 17.51 13.76 -13.32
N PHE A 315 16.85 14.91 -13.10
CA PHE A 315 16.29 15.25 -11.80
C PHE A 315 15.15 14.29 -11.43
N ARG A 316 14.28 14.00 -12.40
CA ARG A 316 13.13 13.10 -12.20
C ARG A 316 13.44 11.62 -12.44
N GLU A 317 14.66 11.30 -12.87
CA GLU A 317 15.06 9.96 -13.36
C GLU A 317 14.23 9.50 -14.57
N GLU A 318 13.69 10.44 -15.35
CA GLU A 318 12.81 10.15 -16.48
C GLU A 318 13.62 9.66 -17.68
N ASP A 319 13.11 8.60 -18.32
CA ASP A 319 13.56 8.12 -19.62
C ASP A 319 12.32 7.82 -20.50
N PRO A 320 12.41 7.99 -21.83
CA PRO A 320 11.33 7.60 -22.73
C PRO A 320 10.93 6.13 -22.57
N GLY A 321 9.65 5.87 -22.31
CA GLY A 321 9.09 4.54 -22.09
C GLY A 321 9.09 4.06 -20.64
N ARG A 322 9.76 4.78 -19.72
CA ARG A 322 9.83 4.40 -18.30
C ARG A 322 8.49 4.66 -17.60
N ILE A 323 8.05 3.72 -16.77
CA ILE A 323 6.87 3.89 -15.91
C ILE A 323 7.31 4.51 -14.58
N LEU A 324 6.51 5.45 -14.07
CA LEU A 324 6.84 6.20 -12.85
C LEU A 324 7.01 5.32 -11.62
N HIS A 325 7.87 5.76 -10.70
CA HIS A 325 7.98 5.24 -9.34
C HIS A 325 6.81 5.75 -8.49
N GLU A 326 6.68 7.07 -8.34
CA GLU A 326 5.59 7.68 -7.55
C GLU A 326 5.25 9.11 -8.03
N MET A 327 4.08 9.60 -7.59
CA MET A 327 3.61 10.96 -7.84
C MET A 327 3.13 11.62 -6.55
N ARG A 328 3.56 12.86 -6.28
CA ARG A 328 3.29 13.63 -5.05
C ARG A 328 2.73 15.01 -5.37
N TYR A 329 1.96 15.54 -4.43
CA TYR A 329 1.24 16.81 -4.50
C TYR A 329 1.63 17.81 -3.40
N GLY A 330 2.61 17.43 -2.58
CA GLY A 330 3.17 18.24 -1.50
C GLY A 330 3.92 19.49 -1.98
N GLU A 331 4.29 20.34 -1.03
CA GLU A 331 5.00 21.59 -1.30
C GLU A 331 6.37 21.34 -1.93
N THR A 332 7.13 20.40 -1.37
CA THR A 332 8.51 20.13 -1.78
C THR A 332 8.58 19.68 -3.24
N ALA A 333 7.62 18.85 -3.66
CA ALA A 333 7.45 18.43 -5.04
C ALA A 333 7.00 19.59 -5.96
N ALA A 334 6.11 20.48 -5.48
CA ALA A 334 5.61 21.62 -6.26
C ALA A 334 6.69 22.68 -6.57
N PHE A 335 7.73 22.77 -5.74
CA PHE A 335 8.88 23.67 -5.93
C PHE A 335 10.11 22.98 -6.50
N GLU A 336 10.00 21.73 -6.96
CA GLU A 336 11.11 20.92 -7.48
C GLU A 336 12.29 20.83 -6.50
N GLU A 337 11.98 20.83 -5.19
CA GLU A 337 12.95 20.52 -4.13
C GLU A 337 13.07 19.00 -3.94
N GLN A 338 12.06 18.26 -4.41
CA GLN A 338 11.99 16.82 -4.48
C GLN A 338 11.50 16.41 -5.89
N PRO A 339 11.94 15.26 -6.43
CA PRO A 339 11.67 14.90 -7.83
C PRO A 339 10.28 14.31 -8.09
N HIS A 340 9.46 14.16 -7.05
CA HIS A 340 8.24 13.35 -7.01
C HIS A 340 7.01 13.93 -7.75
N SER A 341 7.15 14.71 -8.83
CA SER A 341 6.00 15.25 -9.58
C SER A 341 6.08 15.16 -11.12
N PRO A 342 6.08 13.94 -11.72
CA PRO A 342 6.28 12.62 -11.11
C PRO A 342 7.77 12.22 -11.06
N TYR A 343 8.10 11.24 -10.21
CA TYR A 343 9.44 10.64 -10.11
C TYR A 343 9.47 9.25 -10.75
N TYR A 344 10.56 8.93 -11.45
CA TYR A 344 10.71 7.70 -12.23
C TYR A 344 11.83 6.78 -11.72
N GLY A 345 12.36 6.97 -10.50
CA GLY A 345 13.44 6.13 -9.94
C GLY A 345 13.05 4.70 -9.56
N SER A 346 12.41 3.96 -10.47
CA SER A 346 12.13 2.53 -10.40
C SER A 346 12.64 1.85 -11.68
N VAL A 347 13.18 0.64 -11.57
CA VAL A 347 13.51 -0.21 -12.73
C VAL A 347 12.60 -1.42 -12.91
N ASP A 348 11.74 -1.68 -11.93
CA ASP A 348 10.82 -2.82 -11.92
C ASP A 348 9.42 -2.47 -12.51
N ALA A 349 8.95 -1.23 -12.35
CA ALA A 349 7.61 -0.84 -12.77
C ALA A 349 7.39 -0.96 -14.29
N THR A 350 8.41 -0.66 -15.09
CA THR A 350 8.33 -0.70 -16.56
C THR A 350 8.10 -2.10 -17.13
N PRO A 351 8.89 -3.14 -16.79
CA PRO A 351 8.57 -4.51 -17.20
C PRO A 351 7.26 -5.01 -16.57
N LEU A 352 7.00 -4.68 -15.30
CA LEU A 352 5.77 -5.11 -14.61
C LEU A 352 4.49 -4.54 -15.25
N PHE A 353 4.53 -3.34 -15.85
CA PHE A 353 3.41 -2.76 -16.58
C PHE A 353 2.96 -3.66 -17.75
N ILE A 354 3.91 -4.24 -18.48
CA ILE A 354 3.65 -5.17 -19.58
C ILE A 354 3.07 -6.48 -19.04
N VAL A 355 3.64 -6.99 -17.95
CA VAL A 355 3.15 -8.21 -17.27
C VAL A 355 1.70 -8.04 -16.83
N LEU A 356 1.35 -6.89 -16.23
CA LEU A 356 -0.02 -6.60 -15.82
C LEU A 356 -0.97 -6.47 -17.01
N LEU A 357 -0.57 -5.82 -18.11
CA LEU A 357 -1.44 -5.69 -19.29
C LEU A 357 -1.84 -7.06 -19.84
N ASP A 358 -0.87 -7.96 -19.97
CA ASP A 358 -1.10 -9.31 -20.45
C ASP A 358 -1.97 -10.11 -19.48
N GLU A 359 -1.65 -10.09 -18.19
CA GLU A 359 -2.43 -10.80 -17.18
C GLU A 359 -3.87 -10.27 -17.10
N TYR A 360 -4.04 -8.94 -17.19
CA TYR A 360 -5.35 -8.29 -17.25
C TYR A 360 -6.14 -8.75 -18.47
N GLU A 361 -5.53 -8.81 -19.65
CA GLU A 361 -6.20 -9.31 -20.85
C GLU A 361 -6.65 -10.76 -20.67
N ARG A 362 -5.78 -11.65 -20.15
CA ARG A 362 -6.10 -13.08 -19.94
C ARG A 362 -7.36 -13.26 -19.10
N TRP A 363 -7.53 -12.45 -18.06
CA TRP A 363 -8.69 -12.47 -17.18
C TRP A 363 -9.90 -11.76 -17.78
N SER A 364 -9.75 -10.52 -18.25
CA SER A 364 -10.87 -9.64 -18.63
C SER A 364 -11.43 -9.90 -20.03
N GLY A 365 -10.58 -10.29 -20.99
CA GLY A 365 -10.95 -10.27 -22.41
C GLY A 365 -10.93 -8.91 -23.07
N ASP A 366 -10.45 -7.85 -22.40
CA ASP A 366 -10.43 -6.48 -22.92
C ASP A 366 -9.30 -6.28 -23.95
N ALA A 367 -9.51 -6.82 -25.15
CA ALA A 367 -8.62 -6.67 -26.29
C ALA A 367 -8.53 -5.21 -26.79
N ASP A 368 -9.55 -4.39 -26.53
CA ASP A 368 -9.56 -2.99 -26.92
C ASP A 368 -8.52 -2.19 -26.12
N LEU A 369 -8.42 -2.44 -24.81
CA LEU A 369 -7.37 -1.82 -23.99
C LEU A 369 -5.97 -2.23 -24.45
N VAL A 370 -5.75 -3.51 -24.78
CA VAL A 370 -4.44 -3.98 -25.27
C VAL A 370 -4.05 -3.31 -26.58
N ARG A 371 -4.99 -3.12 -27.51
CA ARG A 371 -4.75 -2.36 -28.74
C ARG A 371 -4.49 -0.89 -28.45
N ALA A 372 -5.24 -0.29 -27.52
CA ALA A 372 -5.08 1.11 -27.16
C ALA A 372 -3.71 1.41 -26.53
N LEU A 373 -3.16 0.47 -25.76
CA LEU A 373 -1.87 0.64 -25.06
C LEU A 373 -0.66 0.09 -25.83
N GLN A 374 -0.82 -0.21 -27.12
CA GLN A 374 0.26 -0.77 -27.95
C GLN A 374 1.50 0.13 -27.99
N VAL A 375 1.31 1.45 -28.12
CA VAL A 375 2.42 2.40 -28.26
C VAL A 375 3.24 2.45 -26.98
N GLU A 376 2.57 2.48 -25.84
CA GLU A 376 3.15 2.57 -24.51
C GLU A 376 3.87 1.26 -24.14
N CYS A 377 3.31 0.10 -24.49
CA CYS A 377 4.01 -1.17 -24.33
C CYS A 377 5.28 -1.26 -25.17
N ARG A 378 5.24 -0.80 -26.44
CA ARG A 378 6.44 -0.78 -27.28
C ARG A 378 7.49 0.20 -26.77
N ALA A 379 7.08 1.34 -26.21
CA ALA A 379 7.99 2.26 -25.56
C ALA A 379 8.63 1.65 -24.30
N ALA A 380 7.86 0.93 -23.49
CA ALA A 380 8.36 0.21 -22.31
C ALA A 380 9.39 -0.88 -22.69
N LEU A 381 9.11 -1.68 -23.73
CA LEU A 381 10.08 -2.66 -24.26
C LEU A 381 11.35 -1.97 -24.78
N LYS A 382 11.20 -0.87 -25.50
CA LYS A 382 12.34 -0.06 -25.96
C LYS A 382 13.15 0.48 -24.79
N TRP A 383 12.52 0.86 -23.70
CA TRP A 383 13.21 1.30 -22.48
C TRP A 383 14.05 0.18 -21.88
N ILE A 384 13.48 -1.04 -21.76
CA ILE A 384 14.18 -2.24 -21.27
C ILE A 384 15.48 -2.49 -22.06
N ASP A 385 15.44 -2.37 -23.38
CA ASP A 385 16.58 -2.72 -24.23
C ASP A 385 17.61 -1.59 -24.41
N ASN A 386 17.19 -0.32 -24.37
CA ASN A 386 18.05 0.79 -24.79
C ASN A 386 18.43 1.76 -23.67
N TYR A 387 17.57 1.93 -22.66
CA TYR A 387 17.79 2.91 -21.58
C TYR A 387 18.19 2.24 -20.28
N ALA A 388 17.70 1.01 -20.04
CA ALA A 388 17.99 0.26 -18.83
C ALA A 388 19.30 -0.55 -18.91
N ASP A 389 19.81 -0.84 -20.12
CA ASP A 389 21.08 -1.57 -20.31
C ASP A 389 22.29 -0.63 -20.24
N LEU A 390 22.59 -0.14 -19.02
CA LEU A 390 23.66 0.83 -18.79
C LEU A 390 25.07 0.28 -19.09
N VAL A 391 25.24 -1.04 -19.06
CA VAL A 391 26.55 -1.71 -19.23
C VAL A 391 26.68 -2.40 -20.60
N GLY A 392 25.61 -2.45 -21.41
CA GLY A 392 25.63 -3.01 -22.76
C GLY A 392 25.69 -4.54 -22.79
N ASN A 393 25.25 -5.20 -21.71
CA ASN A 393 25.23 -6.67 -21.59
C ASN A 393 23.82 -7.25 -21.60
N GLY A 394 22.80 -6.44 -21.90
CA GLY A 394 21.41 -6.81 -22.05
C GLY A 394 20.72 -7.20 -20.75
N TYR A 395 21.20 -6.71 -19.60
CA TYR A 395 20.46 -6.72 -18.33
C TYR A 395 19.93 -5.32 -18.03
N ILE A 396 18.92 -5.24 -17.17
CA ILE A 396 18.46 -3.98 -16.60
C ILE A 396 19.38 -3.61 -15.43
N TRP A 397 19.99 -2.43 -15.53
CA TRP A 397 20.86 -1.80 -14.54
C TRP A 397 20.21 -0.53 -14.00
N TYR A 398 20.54 -0.18 -12.76
CA TYR A 398 20.18 1.11 -12.18
C TYR A 398 21.37 1.81 -11.54
N GLU A 399 21.38 3.13 -11.70
CA GLU A 399 22.23 4.08 -11.02
C GLU A 399 21.45 5.39 -10.96
N ARG A 400 21.30 5.97 -9.77
CA ARG A 400 20.62 7.25 -9.63
C ARG A 400 21.42 8.35 -10.33
N ARG A 401 20.75 9.15 -11.15
CA ARG A 401 21.29 10.37 -11.76
C ARG A 401 21.09 11.57 -10.83
N ASN A 402 19.99 11.60 -10.09
CA ASN A 402 19.74 12.57 -9.03
C ASN A 402 20.36 12.08 -7.71
N THR A 403 21.62 12.44 -7.46
CA THR A 403 22.37 12.00 -6.27
C THR A 403 21.93 12.68 -4.97
N ASP A 404 21.21 13.81 -5.07
CA ASP A 404 20.85 14.62 -3.91
C ASP A 404 19.57 14.11 -3.24
N THR A 405 18.58 13.71 -4.04
CA THR A 405 17.23 13.35 -3.56
C THR A 405 16.67 12.06 -4.18
N GLY A 406 17.37 11.46 -5.15
CA GLY A 406 16.95 10.20 -5.75
C GLY A 406 17.27 8.98 -4.88
N LEU A 407 16.41 7.95 -4.99
CA LEU A 407 16.57 6.67 -4.33
C LEU A 407 17.88 5.99 -4.77
N GLU A 408 18.64 5.48 -3.79
CA GLU A 408 19.86 4.73 -4.05
C GLU A 408 19.56 3.39 -4.74
N ASN A 409 18.64 2.60 -4.16
CA ASN A 409 18.16 1.38 -4.78
C ASN A 409 16.83 1.65 -5.48
N GLN A 410 16.76 1.33 -6.78
CA GLN A 410 15.58 1.57 -7.62
C GLN A 410 14.78 0.28 -7.89
N CYS A 411 15.03 -0.79 -7.13
CA CYS A 411 14.26 -2.03 -7.12
C CYS A 411 13.24 -2.02 -5.96
N TRP A 412 12.46 -3.09 -5.80
CA TRP A 412 11.48 -3.17 -4.69
C TRP A 412 12.13 -3.14 -3.30
N LYS A 413 13.38 -3.59 -3.18
CA LYS A 413 14.18 -3.44 -1.96
C LYS A 413 14.91 -2.09 -1.97
N ASP A 414 14.16 -1.01 -1.96
CA ASP A 414 14.68 0.36 -2.18
C ASP A 414 15.45 0.98 -0.99
N SER A 415 15.57 0.29 0.15
CA SER A 415 16.44 0.77 1.24
C SER A 415 17.92 0.72 0.86
N TRP A 416 18.69 1.73 1.27
CA TRP A 416 20.09 1.93 0.88
C TRP A 416 21.02 0.71 1.13
N ASP A 417 20.72 -0.09 2.15
CA ASP A 417 21.54 -1.21 2.60
C ASP A 417 21.02 -2.61 2.23
N SER A 418 20.02 -2.70 1.34
CA SER A 418 19.33 -3.95 1.02
C SER A 418 20.08 -4.88 0.06
N ILE A 419 21.00 -4.34 -0.74
CA ILE A 419 21.77 -5.07 -1.73
C ILE A 419 23.20 -5.18 -1.22
N SER A 420 23.65 -6.40 -0.90
CA SER A 420 24.98 -6.64 -0.36
C SER A 420 25.59 -7.94 -0.86
N TYR A 421 26.91 -8.02 -0.77
CA TYR A 421 27.61 -9.29 -0.76
C TYR A 421 27.32 -10.09 0.51
N ARG A 422 27.67 -11.38 0.49
CA ARG A 422 27.57 -12.27 1.64
C ARG A 422 28.32 -11.78 2.89
N ASP A 423 29.45 -11.10 2.70
CA ASP A 423 30.25 -10.51 3.78
C ASP A 423 29.67 -9.19 4.33
N GLY A 424 28.58 -8.70 3.74
CA GLY A 424 27.89 -7.47 4.13
C GLY A 424 28.47 -6.20 3.50
N THR A 425 29.49 -6.29 2.65
CA THR A 425 29.92 -5.14 1.85
C THR A 425 28.85 -4.78 0.82
N LEU A 426 28.68 -3.48 0.53
CA LEU A 426 27.71 -3.00 -0.47
C LEU A 426 28.41 -2.91 -1.84
N PRO A 427 27.81 -3.41 -2.93
CA PRO A 427 28.40 -3.32 -4.26
C PRO A 427 28.38 -1.87 -4.78
N PRO A 428 29.31 -1.49 -5.67
CA PRO A 428 29.26 -0.20 -6.35
C PRO A 428 28.05 -0.11 -7.31
N PHE A 429 27.81 1.09 -7.84
CA PHE A 429 26.85 1.35 -8.92
C PHE A 429 27.55 1.37 -10.29
N PRO A 430 26.82 1.12 -11.41
CA PRO A 430 25.43 0.65 -11.46
C PRO A 430 25.24 -0.77 -10.90
N ARG A 431 24.01 -1.11 -10.52
CA ARG A 431 23.65 -2.44 -10.00
C ARG A 431 22.56 -3.07 -10.88
N ALA A 432 22.63 -4.37 -11.08
CA ALA A 432 21.53 -5.16 -11.65
C ALA A 432 21.03 -6.12 -10.59
N THR A 433 19.73 -6.16 -10.28
CA THR A 433 19.14 -7.13 -9.34
C THR A 433 18.41 -8.24 -10.08
N CYS A 434 18.37 -9.45 -9.50
CA CYS A 434 17.96 -10.65 -10.23
C CYS A 434 16.48 -10.66 -10.60
N GLU A 435 15.59 -10.22 -9.72
CA GLU A 435 14.14 -10.21 -9.93
C GLU A 435 13.75 -9.35 -11.12
N VAL A 436 14.43 -8.21 -11.33
CA VAL A 436 14.14 -7.29 -12.43
C VAL A 436 14.46 -7.94 -13.78
N GLN A 437 15.49 -8.80 -13.83
CA GLN A 437 15.81 -9.56 -15.04
C GLN A 437 14.73 -10.60 -15.32
N GLY A 438 14.21 -11.23 -14.26
CA GLY A 438 13.03 -12.09 -14.34
C GLY A 438 11.82 -11.34 -14.89
N TYR A 439 11.53 -10.13 -14.40
CA TYR A 439 10.42 -9.33 -14.90
C TYR A 439 10.61 -8.92 -16.37
N ALA A 440 11.82 -8.58 -16.79
CA ALA A 440 12.13 -8.30 -18.19
C ALA A 440 11.88 -9.51 -19.09
N TYR A 441 12.29 -10.71 -18.64
CA TYR A 441 11.98 -11.97 -19.33
C TYR A 441 10.47 -12.19 -19.46
N ASP A 442 9.72 -12.10 -18.35
CA ASP A 442 8.27 -12.34 -18.36
C ASP A 442 7.55 -11.30 -19.23
N ALA A 443 7.97 -10.03 -19.17
CA ALA A 443 7.46 -8.95 -20.02
C ALA A 443 7.66 -9.26 -21.51
N LYS A 444 8.84 -9.74 -21.93
CA LYS A 444 9.09 -10.09 -23.34
C LYS A 444 8.25 -11.28 -23.80
N VAL A 445 8.14 -12.34 -22.99
CA VAL A 445 7.31 -13.51 -23.30
C VAL A 445 5.84 -13.10 -23.47
N ARG A 446 5.32 -12.29 -22.55
CA ARG A 446 3.93 -11.82 -22.58
C ARG A 446 3.68 -10.85 -23.72
N ALA A 447 4.58 -9.89 -23.94
CA ALA A 447 4.47 -8.97 -25.06
C ALA A 447 4.52 -9.70 -26.42
N ALA A 448 5.24 -10.81 -26.54
CA ALA A 448 5.22 -11.62 -27.75
C ALA A 448 3.82 -12.17 -28.06
N ARG A 449 3.11 -12.66 -27.03
CA ARG A 449 1.70 -13.05 -27.17
C ARG A 449 0.85 -11.86 -27.59
N LEU A 450 0.99 -10.71 -26.92
CA LEU A 450 0.21 -9.51 -27.24
C LEU A 450 0.44 -9.04 -28.69
N ALA A 451 1.70 -9.08 -29.15
CA ALA A 451 2.08 -8.74 -30.51
C ALA A 451 1.45 -9.66 -31.55
N ARG A 452 1.44 -10.96 -31.28
CA ARG A 452 0.86 -11.99 -32.14
C ARG A 452 -0.67 -11.92 -32.20
N GLU A 453 -1.32 -11.69 -31.06
CA GLU A 453 -2.77 -11.83 -30.93
C GLU A 453 -3.55 -10.51 -31.13
N PHE A 454 -2.94 -9.35 -30.83
CA PHE A 454 -3.67 -8.07 -30.79
C PHE A 454 -3.05 -6.94 -31.62
N TRP A 455 -1.76 -6.98 -31.91
CA TRP A 455 -1.05 -5.90 -32.62
C TRP A 455 -0.73 -6.22 -34.08
N ASP A 456 -1.20 -7.37 -34.59
CA ASP A 456 -0.96 -7.85 -35.96
C ASP A 456 0.52 -7.85 -36.37
N ASP A 457 1.42 -8.17 -35.43
CA ASP A 457 2.87 -8.09 -35.61
C ASP A 457 3.58 -9.39 -35.18
N PRO A 458 3.42 -10.49 -35.93
CA PRO A 458 4.03 -11.78 -35.59
C PRO A 458 5.57 -11.75 -35.69
N ALA A 459 6.14 -10.88 -36.53
CA ALA A 459 7.60 -10.76 -36.64
C ALA A 459 8.21 -10.16 -35.36
N PHE A 460 7.55 -9.15 -34.78
CA PHE A 460 7.95 -8.61 -33.49
C PHE A 460 7.74 -9.62 -32.36
N ALA A 461 6.68 -10.44 -32.42
CA ALA A 461 6.49 -11.54 -31.47
C ALA A 461 7.66 -12.54 -31.50
N GLU A 462 8.09 -12.99 -32.69
CA GLU A 462 9.23 -13.90 -32.85
C GLU A 462 10.55 -13.26 -32.39
N GLN A 463 10.72 -11.96 -32.59
CA GLN A 463 11.87 -11.23 -32.06
C GLN A 463 11.89 -11.26 -30.52
N LEU A 464 10.77 -10.90 -29.88
CA LEU A 464 10.65 -10.89 -28.42
C LEU A 464 10.85 -12.27 -27.80
N GLU A 465 10.35 -13.34 -28.42
CA GLU A 465 10.58 -14.72 -27.97
C GLU A 465 12.06 -15.10 -28.01
N ARG A 466 12.77 -14.71 -29.07
CA ARG A 466 14.21 -14.96 -29.20
C ARG A 466 14.99 -14.19 -28.13
N GLU A 467 14.70 -12.91 -27.96
CA GLU A 467 15.36 -12.09 -26.94
C GLU A 467 15.09 -12.58 -25.51
N ALA A 468 13.88 -13.06 -25.24
CA ALA A 468 13.54 -13.69 -23.96
C ALA A 468 14.32 -14.99 -23.75
N ALA A 469 14.43 -15.84 -24.77
CA ALA A 469 15.23 -17.06 -24.70
C ALA A 469 16.72 -16.77 -24.47
N ASP A 470 17.29 -15.79 -25.18
CA ASP A 470 18.66 -15.35 -25.00
C ASP A 470 18.89 -14.76 -23.60
N LEU A 471 17.95 -13.96 -23.07
CA LEU A 471 18.03 -13.46 -21.70
C LEU A 471 17.99 -14.59 -20.67
N LYS A 472 17.09 -15.57 -20.85
CA LYS A 472 16.99 -16.75 -19.98
C LYS A 472 18.29 -17.54 -19.96
N GLU A 473 18.86 -17.85 -21.12
CA GLU A 473 20.12 -18.60 -21.20
C GLU A 473 21.27 -17.85 -20.51
N ARG A 474 21.44 -16.55 -20.82
CA ARG A 474 22.49 -15.71 -20.23
C ARG A 474 22.34 -15.61 -18.71
N PHE A 475 21.12 -15.38 -18.23
CA PHE A 475 20.83 -15.27 -16.80
C PHE A 475 21.18 -16.56 -16.06
N ASN A 476 20.72 -17.71 -16.55
CA ASN A 476 21.01 -19.00 -15.91
C ASN A 476 22.52 -19.30 -15.92
N ARG A 477 23.27 -18.89 -16.94
CA ARG A 477 24.72 -19.07 -16.95
C ARG A 477 25.45 -18.18 -15.94
N GLU A 478 25.09 -16.90 -15.86
CA GLU A 478 25.91 -15.87 -15.20
C GLU A 478 25.53 -15.57 -13.75
N TRP A 479 24.29 -15.88 -13.34
CA TRP A 479 23.77 -15.49 -12.02
C TRP A 479 23.77 -16.61 -10.99
N TRP A 480 24.12 -17.82 -11.38
CA TRP A 480 24.07 -18.98 -10.49
C TRP A 480 25.29 -19.01 -9.55
N VAL A 481 25.03 -19.12 -8.26
CA VAL A 481 26.02 -19.26 -7.19
C VAL A 481 26.21 -20.74 -6.89
N GLU A 482 27.22 -21.35 -7.51
CA GLU A 482 27.44 -22.81 -7.49
C GLU A 482 27.57 -23.39 -6.08
N ASP A 483 28.39 -22.77 -5.23
CA ASP A 483 28.65 -23.26 -3.85
C ASP A 483 27.39 -23.23 -2.97
N GLY A 484 26.41 -22.42 -3.32
CA GLY A 484 25.15 -22.25 -2.60
C GLY A 484 23.95 -22.98 -3.20
N GLY A 485 23.98 -23.19 -4.52
CA GLY A 485 22.85 -23.71 -5.29
C GLY A 485 21.65 -22.75 -5.30
N TYR A 486 21.88 -21.49 -5.63
CA TYR A 486 20.83 -20.46 -5.79
C TYR A 486 21.31 -19.35 -6.73
N TYR A 487 20.46 -18.38 -7.03
CA TYR A 487 20.83 -17.21 -7.84
C TYR A 487 21.31 -16.06 -6.97
N ALA A 488 22.34 -15.36 -7.44
CA ALA A 488 22.85 -14.12 -6.84
C ALA A 488 21.74 -13.08 -6.73
N LEU A 489 21.78 -12.24 -5.68
CA LEU A 489 20.83 -11.14 -5.51
C LEU A 489 21.04 -10.07 -6.59
N ALA A 490 22.29 -9.80 -6.94
CA ALA A 490 22.67 -8.75 -7.86
C ALA A 490 24.00 -9.07 -8.57
N LEU A 491 24.28 -8.31 -9.64
CA LEU A 491 25.61 -8.16 -10.23
C LEU A 491 26.09 -6.71 -10.02
N ASP A 492 27.40 -6.57 -9.80
CA ASP A 492 28.09 -5.29 -9.86
C ASP A 492 28.66 -5.01 -11.29
N PRO A 493 29.18 -3.80 -11.56
CA PRO A 493 29.68 -3.41 -12.88
C PRO A 493 30.84 -4.28 -13.40
N ASP A 494 31.61 -4.90 -12.50
CA ASP A 494 32.71 -5.79 -12.85
C ASP A 494 32.24 -7.24 -13.13
N GLY A 495 30.92 -7.48 -13.03
CA GLY A 495 30.30 -8.79 -13.21
C GLY A 495 30.42 -9.70 -11.99
N ARG A 496 30.81 -9.17 -10.82
CA ARG A 496 30.87 -9.93 -9.58
C ARG A 496 29.46 -10.18 -9.05
N GLN A 497 29.20 -11.41 -8.65
CA GLN A 497 27.93 -11.82 -8.03
C GLN A 497 27.84 -11.32 -6.59
N CYS A 498 26.76 -10.61 -6.26
CA CYS A 498 26.29 -10.45 -4.89
C CYS A 498 25.69 -11.77 -4.41
N ASP A 499 26.55 -12.63 -3.87
CA ASP A 499 26.34 -14.03 -3.51
C ASP A 499 25.52 -14.26 -2.23
N VAL A 500 24.73 -13.26 -1.81
CA VAL A 500 23.89 -13.34 -0.62
C VAL A 500 22.56 -14.05 -0.94
N LEU A 501 22.13 -14.98 -0.05
CA LEU A 501 20.84 -15.65 -0.22
C LEU A 501 19.69 -14.74 0.24
N SER A 502 18.74 -14.49 -0.65
CA SER A 502 17.60 -13.60 -0.45
C SER A 502 16.29 -14.20 -0.98
N SER A 503 15.15 -13.62 -0.60
CA SER A 503 13.82 -14.02 -1.10
C SER A 503 13.61 -13.77 -2.60
N ASN A 504 14.41 -12.89 -3.23
CA ASN A 504 14.26 -12.50 -4.63
C ASN A 504 14.26 -13.69 -5.60
N ILE A 505 14.88 -14.82 -5.22
CA ILE A 505 14.85 -16.06 -6.00
C ILE A 505 13.43 -16.62 -6.21
N GLY A 506 12.47 -16.28 -5.35
CA GLY A 506 11.06 -16.62 -5.54
C GLY A 506 10.40 -15.86 -6.70
N HIS A 507 10.81 -14.62 -6.95
CA HIS A 507 10.37 -13.84 -8.11
C HIS A 507 10.93 -14.40 -9.43
N LEU A 508 12.09 -15.06 -9.39
CA LEU A 508 12.62 -15.79 -10.54
C LEU A 508 11.76 -17.00 -10.90
N LEU A 509 11.22 -17.72 -9.91
CA LEU A 509 10.23 -18.77 -10.14
C LEU A 509 8.89 -18.19 -10.65
N TRP A 510 8.49 -17.02 -10.17
CA TRP A 510 7.26 -16.40 -10.66
C TRP A 510 7.37 -15.97 -12.14
N SER A 511 8.46 -15.31 -12.52
CA SER A 511 8.71 -14.91 -13.91
C SER A 511 8.88 -16.09 -14.87
N GLY A 512 9.37 -17.25 -14.40
CA GLY A 512 9.62 -18.41 -15.28
C GLY A 512 11.02 -18.43 -15.91
N ILE A 513 11.91 -17.54 -15.47
CA ILE A 513 13.28 -17.44 -16.00
C ILE A 513 14.18 -18.59 -15.52
N VAL A 514 13.86 -19.26 -14.41
CA VAL A 514 14.67 -20.35 -13.85
C VAL A 514 14.62 -21.60 -14.73
N ASP A 515 15.75 -22.26 -14.94
CA ASP A 515 15.78 -23.59 -15.57
C ASP A 515 15.15 -24.66 -14.67
N ASP A 516 14.37 -25.56 -15.27
CA ASP A 516 13.60 -26.59 -14.56
C ASP A 516 14.48 -27.48 -13.65
N GLU A 517 15.72 -27.73 -14.04
CA GLU A 517 16.67 -28.54 -13.27
C GLU A 517 17.12 -27.86 -11.96
N ARG A 518 17.08 -26.53 -11.90
CA ARG A 518 17.52 -25.74 -10.73
C ARG A 518 16.37 -25.33 -9.83
N ALA A 519 15.15 -25.30 -10.36
CA ALA A 519 13.96 -24.89 -9.63
C ALA A 519 13.73 -25.68 -8.31
N PRO A 520 13.97 -27.00 -8.22
CA PRO A 520 13.85 -27.74 -6.96
C PRO A 520 14.76 -27.21 -5.85
N ARG A 521 15.98 -26.81 -6.19
CA ARG A 521 16.94 -26.28 -5.21
C ARG A 521 16.53 -24.89 -4.72
N VAL A 522 16.01 -24.05 -5.62
CA VAL A 522 15.44 -22.74 -5.26
C VAL A 522 14.25 -22.92 -4.30
N ALA A 523 13.35 -23.86 -4.60
CA ALA A 523 12.22 -24.17 -3.75
C ALA A 523 12.66 -24.62 -2.34
N GLU A 524 13.66 -25.51 -2.25
CA GLU A 524 14.23 -25.96 -0.98
C GLU A 524 14.77 -24.80 -0.12
N HIS A 525 15.45 -23.81 -0.73
CA HIS A 525 15.93 -22.64 0.01
C HIS A 525 14.78 -21.78 0.54
N LEU A 526 13.75 -21.54 -0.28
CA LEU A 526 12.61 -20.68 0.06
C LEU A 526 11.82 -21.21 1.26
N VAL A 527 11.61 -22.53 1.36
CA VAL A 527 10.94 -23.16 2.51
C VAL A 527 11.92 -23.69 3.57
N GLY A 528 13.21 -23.52 3.35
CA GLY A 528 14.26 -23.95 4.26
C GLY A 528 14.43 -23.02 5.47
N PRO A 529 15.02 -23.50 6.58
CA PRO A 529 15.09 -22.77 7.86
C PRO A 529 15.94 -21.49 7.83
N ARG A 530 16.67 -21.26 6.74
CA ARG A 530 17.45 -20.03 6.55
C ARG A 530 16.56 -18.87 6.10
N LEU A 531 15.60 -19.11 5.20
CA LEU A 531 14.68 -18.09 4.72
C LEU A 531 13.30 -18.21 5.37
N PHE A 532 12.74 -19.41 5.49
CA PHE A 532 11.42 -19.61 6.06
C PHE A 532 11.45 -19.62 7.59
N SER A 533 10.60 -18.79 8.18
CA SER A 533 10.55 -18.54 9.61
C SER A 533 9.52 -19.36 10.38
N GLY A 534 8.63 -20.05 9.67
CA GLY A 534 7.36 -20.56 10.19
C GLY A 534 6.19 -19.57 10.06
N TRP A 535 6.48 -18.28 9.89
CA TRP A 535 5.51 -17.23 9.52
C TRP A 535 5.58 -16.83 8.04
N GLY A 536 6.75 -16.95 7.42
CA GLY A 536 6.99 -16.52 6.04
C GLY A 536 8.47 -16.56 5.67
N VAL A 537 8.75 -16.41 4.38
CA VAL A 537 10.07 -16.22 3.79
C VAL A 537 10.58 -14.83 4.15
N ARG A 538 11.76 -14.77 4.76
CA ARG A 538 12.49 -13.55 5.11
C ARG A 538 13.12 -12.94 3.87
N THR A 539 13.26 -11.62 3.85
CA THR A 539 13.92 -10.94 2.73
C THR A 539 15.39 -11.32 2.57
N LEU A 540 16.06 -11.66 3.68
CA LEU A 540 17.45 -12.09 3.72
C LEU A 540 17.61 -13.33 4.59
N ALA A 541 18.46 -14.26 4.15
CA ALA A 541 18.65 -15.51 4.86
C ALA A 541 19.37 -15.35 6.20
N LYS A 542 18.96 -16.13 7.20
CA LYS A 542 19.69 -16.29 8.45
C LYS A 542 21.12 -16.77 8.19
N GLY A 543 22.07 -16.09 8.81
CA GLY A 543 23.50 -16.35 8.71
C GLY A 543 24.24 -15.50 7.67
N GLU A 544 23.52 -14.73 6.85
CA GLU A 544 24.14 -13.69 6.03
C GLU A 544 24.57 -12.50 6.92
N ALA A 545 25.67 -11.81 6.58
CA ALA A 545 26.29 -10.83 7.48
C ALA A 545 25.35 -9.66 7.87
N ARG A 546 24.48 -9.23 6.95
CA ARG A 546 23.49 -8.17 7.19
C ARG A 546 22.15 -8.65 7.73
N TYR A 547 22.00 -9.96 7.98
CA TYR A 547 20.74 -10.49 8.47
C TYR A 547 20.35 -9.85 9.80
N ASN A 548 19.22 -9.14 9.79
CA ASN A 548 18.58 -8.56 10.94
C ASN A 548 17.07 -8.87 10.88
N PRO A 549 16.50 -9.63 11.84
CA PRO A 549 15.07 -9.95 11.83
C PRO A 549 14.18 -8.70 11.94
N ILE A 550 14.71 -7.54 12.32
CA ILE A 550 14.00 -6.26 12.31
C ILE A 550 14.65 -5.25 11.36
N GLY A 551 15.40 -5.72 10.36
CA GLY A 551 15.94 -4.89 9.28
C GLY A 551 14.94 -4.79 8.12
N TYR A 552 14.59 -3.58 7.71
CA TYR A 552 13.49 -3.30 6.78
C TYR A 552 13.48 -4.16 5.52
N HIS A 553 14.62 -4.28 4.81
CA HIS A 553 14.80 -5.23 3.70
C HIS A 553 15.85 -6.33 4.00
N ASN A 554 16.30 -6.43 5.25
CA ASN A 554 17.45 -7.26 5.64
C ASN A 554 17.10 -8.42 6.61
N GLY A 555 15.83 -8.83 6.67
CA GLY A 555 15.43 -10.03 7.41
C GLY A 555 13.99 -10.04 7.93
N THR A 556 13.24 -8.94 7.78
CA THR A 556 11.79 -8.89 7.95
C THR A 556 11.08 -9.81 6.94
N ILE A 557 9.78 -10.00 7.17
CA ILE A 557 8.89 -10.75 6.29
C ILE A 557 7.90 -9.75 5.69
N TRP A 558 7.86 -9.72 4.36
CA TRP A 558 6.95 -8.88 3.59
C TRP A 558 5.82 -9.75 3.03
N PRO A 559 4.55 -9.49 3.39
CA PRO A 559 3.43 -10.29 2.90
C PRO A 559 3.33 -10.34 1.37
N PHE A 560 3.57 -9.22 0.68
CA PHE A 560 3.47 -9.19 -0.77
C PHE A 560 4.52 -10.10 -1.41
N ASP A 561 5.79 -10.00 -0.98
CA ASP A 561 6.90 -10.84 -1.45
C ASP A 561 6.56 -12.33 -1.31
N ASN A 562 6.02 -12.72 -0.15
CA ASN A 562 5.61 -14.09 0.13
C ASN A 562 4.46 -14.59 -0.77
N SER A 563 3.54 -13.71 -1.18
CA SER A 563 2.47 -14.09 -2.10
C SER A 563 3.00 -14.39 -3.52
N PHE A 564 4.00 -13.62 -3.99
CA PHE A 564 4.65 -13.88 -5.28
C PHE A 564 5.59 -15.08 -5.21
N VAL A 565 6.29 -15.30 -4.09
CA VAL A 565 7.05 -16.53 -3.83
C VAL A 565 6.14 -17.76 -3.93
N ALA A 566 4.98 -17.74 -3.25
CA ALA A 566 4.02 -18.84 -3.29
C ALA A 566 3.47 -19.07 -4.72
N TRP A 567 3.17 -17.99 -5.45
CA TRP A 567 2.70 -18.07 -6.83
C TRP A 567 3.76 -18.67 -7.77
N GLY A 568 5.02 -18.27 -7.62
CA GLY A 568 6.15 -18.82 -8.37
C GLY A 568 6.39 -20.30 -8.09
N LEU A 569 6.37 -20.69 -6.80
CA LEU A 569 6.44 -22.10 -6.40
C LEU A 569 5.32 -22.93 -7.06
N ARG A 570 4.08 -22.41 -7.04
CA ARG A 570 2.93 -23.09 -7.67
C ARG A 570 3.11 -23.23 -9.18
N LYS A 571 3.63 -22.21 -9.87
CA LYS A 571 3.87 -22.21 -11.33
C LYS A 571 4.89 -23.27 -11.76
N TYR A 572 5.89 -23.57 -10.91
CA TYR A 572 6.87 -24.64 -11.13
C TYR A 572 6.44 -26.02 -10.59
N GLY A 573 5.21 -26.16 -10.08
CA GLY A 573 4.69 -27.44 -9.59
C GLY A 573 5.00 -27.77 -8.12
N PHE A 574 5.64 -26.86 -7.39
CA PHE A 574 5.95 -26.99 -5.95
C PHE A 574 4.75 -26.59 -5.08
N ALA A 575 3.67 -27.35 -5.21
CA ALA A 575 2.39 -27.02 -4.58
C ALA A 575 2.40 -27.13 -3.04
N GLU A 576 3.17 -28.06 -2.48
CA GLU A 576 3.26 -28.26 -1.03
C GLU A 576 4.12 -27.15 -0.38
N GLU A 577 5.17 -26.71 -1.07
CA GLU A 577 6.00 -25.57 -0.69
C GLU A 577 5.20 -24.26 -0.76
N ALA A 578 4.44 -24.06 -1.83
CA ALA A 578 3.53 -22.91 -1.96
C ALA A 578 2.48 -22.89 -0.83
N ALA A 579 1.90 -24.05 -0.50
CA ALA A 579 0.96 -24.20 0.61
C ALA A 579 1.60 -23.90 1.97
N THR A 580 2.88 -24.27 2.16
CA THR A 580 3.64 -23.96 3.38
C THR A 580 3.79 -22.44 3.57
N VAL A 581 4.19 -21.72 2.52
CA VAL A 581 4.29 -20.25 2.56
C VAL A 581 2.93 -19.60 2.80
N ALA A 582 1.89 -20.05 2.08
CA ALA A 582 0.53 -19.55 2.22
C ALA A 582 0.01 -19.73 3.67
N SER A 583 0.22 -20.90 4.27
CA SER A 583 -0.21 -21.17 5.64
C SER A 583 0.47 -20.28 6.66
N GLY A 584 1.78 -20.01 6.50
CA GLY A 584 2.52 -19.14 7.42
C GLY A 584 1.95 -17.73 7.45
N ILE A 585 1.70 -17.15 6.27
CA ILE A 585 1.21 -15.78 6.13
C ILE A 585 -0.26 -15.66 6.57
N LEU A 586 -1.12 -16.62 6.22
CA LEU A 586 -2.51 -16.63 6.66
C LEU A 586 -2.63 -16.83 8.18
N ASP A 587 -1.74 -17.62 8.79
CA ASP A 587 -1.66 -17.72 10.24
C ASP A 587 -1.19 -16.42 10.88
N ALA A 588 -0.26 -15.69 10.26
CA ALA A 588 0.19 -14.38 10.74
C ALA A 588 -0.96 -13.34 10.70
N ALA A 589 -1.81 -13.37 9.67
CA ALA A 589 -2.94 -12.45 9.51
C ALA A 589 -3.91 -12.47 10.72
N ARG A 590 -4.01 -13.60 11.43
CA ARG A 590 -4.84 -13.77 12.64
C ARG A 590 -4.40 -12.88 13.80
N TYR A 591 -3.12 -12.53 13.84
CA TYR A 591 -2.54 -11.68 14.89
C TYR A 591 -2.62 -10.19 14.55
N PHE A 592 -3.06 -9.87 13.33
CA PHE A 592 -3.22 -8.50 12.83
C PHE A 592 -4.67 -8.22 12.43
N ASP A 593 -5.64 -8.94 13.02
CA ASP A 593 -7.07 -8.78 12.77
C ASP A 593 -7.46 -8.82 11.27
N GLY A 594 -6.74 -9.64 10.50
CA GLY A 594 -6.91 -9.79 9.05
C GLY A 594 -6.24 -8.70 8.21
N ARG A 595 -5.65 -7.66 8.81
CA ARG A 595 -4.92 -6.58 8.13
C ARG A 595 -3.43 -6.79 8.26
N LEU A 596 -2.87 -7.59 7.34
CA LEU A 596 -1.41 -7.79 7.28
C LEU A 596 -0.69 -6.44 7.10
N PRO A 597 0.34 -6.13 7.92
CA PRO A 597 1.11 -4.90 7.78
C PRO A 597 2.02 -4.95 6.56
N GLU A 598 2.66 -3.83 6.24
CA GLU A 598 3.71 -3.76 5.21
C GLU A 598 4.81 -4.80 5.38
N ALA A 599 5.33 -4.88 6.60
CA ALA A 599 6.32 -5.86 6.98
C ALA A 599 6.15 -6.20 8.46
N PHE A 600 6.61 -7.37 8.85
CA PHE A 600 6.71 -7.77 10.24
C PHE A 600 8.04 -8.49 10.51
N GLY A 601 8.39 -8.61 11.78
CA GLY A 601 9.67 -9.11 12.24
C GLY A 601 9.96 -10.53 11.78
N GLY A 602 11.21 -10.73 11.36
CA GLY A 602 11.88 -11.99 11.08
C GLY A 602 12.17 -12.86 12.30
N TYR A 603 11.24 -12.92 13.26
CA TYR A 603 11.10 -13.96 14.27
C TYR A 603 11.16 -15.40 13.73
N PRO A 604 11.93 -16.39 14.22
CA PRO A 604 11.47 -17.78 14.10
C PRO A 604 10.18 -17.96 14.91
N ARG A 605 9.19 -18.68 14.36
CA ARG A 605 7.87 -18.88 14.99
C ARG A 605 7.98 -19.53 16.36
N GLU A 606 8.97 -20.41 16.56
CA GLU A 606 9.24 -21.11 17.82
C GLU A 606 9.70 -20.16 18.93
N LEU A 607 10.30 -19.02 18.57
CA LEU A 607 10.83 -18.06 19.54
C LEU A 607 9.73 -17.16 20.10
N THR A 608 8.85 -16.64 19.24
CA THR A 608 7.91 -15.57 19.63
C THR A 608 6.49 -16.03 19.83
N LYS A 609 6.06 -17.17 19.23
CA LYS A 609 4.67 -17.67 19.23
C LYS A 609 3.61 -16.74 18.60
N PHE A 610 3.94 -15.49 18.31
CA PHE A 610 3.18 -14.51 17.53
C PHE A 610 4.14 -13.76 16.57
N PRO A 611 3.68 -13.22 15.43
CA PRO A 611 4.50 -12.36 14.58
C PRO A 611 4.80 -11.04 15.31
N VAL A 612 6.07 -10.60 15.27
CA VAL A 612 6.50 -9.37 15.95
C VAL A 612 6.23 -8.18 15.03
N GLU A 613 5.55 -7.16 15.52
CA GLU A 613 5.27 -5.93 14.77
C GLU A 613 6.55 -5.20 14.36
N TYR A 614 6.52 -4.61 13.15
CA TYR A 614 7.54 -3.68 12.69
C TYR A 614 7.05 -2.24 12.94
N PRO A 615 7.75 -1.43 13.78
CA PRO A 615 7.19 -0.19 14.33
C PRO A 615 6.72 0.86 13.31
N THR A 616 7.34 0.92 12.14
CA THR A 616 7.06 1.94 11.11
C THR A 616 6.31 1.38 9.90
N ALA A 617 5.83 0.14 9.96
CA ALA A 617 5.12 -0.50 8.87
C ALA A 617 3.79 0.21 8.55
N CYS A 618 3.50 0.38 7.27
CA CYS A 618 2.21 0.87 6.83
C CYS A 618 1.08 -0.11 7.17
N THR A 619 -0.07 0.43 7.59
CA THR A 619 -1.28 -0.34 7.87
C THR A 619 -2.54 0.53 7.67
N PRO A 620 -3.38 0.26 6.65
CA PRO A 620 -3.20 -0.73 5.59
C PRO A 620 -2.13 -0.34 4.54
N GLN A 621 -1.67 -1.31 3.76
CA GLN A 621 -0.81 -1.12 2.58
C GLN A 621 -1.27 -2.03 1.44
N ALA A 622 -1.45 -1.46 0.25
CA ALA A 622 -2.18 -2.09 -0.86
C ALA A 622 -1.65 -3.49 -1.22
N TRP A 623 -0.32 -3.65 -1.40
CA TRP A 623 0.24 -4.94 -1.80
C TRP A 623 0.27 -5.99 -0.67
N SER A 624 0.15 -5.58 0.59
CA SER A 624 -0.01 -6.48 1.74
C SER A 624 -1.48 -6.85 1.91
N THR A 625 -2.38 -5.90 1.65
CA THR A 625 -3.82 -6.13 1.55
C THR A 625 -4.15 -7.11 0.41
N GLY A 626 -3.43 -7.05 -0.72
CA GLY A 626 -3.59 -7.98 -1.84
C GLY A 626 -3.08 -9.40 -1.56
N THR A 627 -2.19 -9.59 -0.58
CA THR A 627 -1.55 -10.89 -0.30
C THR A 627 -2.54 -12.04 -0.06
N PRO A 628 -3.53 -11.96 0.86
CA PRO A 628 -4.46 -13.06 1.09
C PRO A 628 -5.27 -13.43 -0.17
N LEU A 629 -5.59 -12.46 -1.02
CA LEU A 629 -6.30 -12.67 -2.29
C LEU A 629 -5.44 -13.47 -3.29
N LEU A 630 -4.16 -13.11 -3.44
CA LEU A 630 -3.24 -13.89 -4.30
C LEU A 630 -2.97 -15.29 -3.72
N LEU A 631 -2.90 -15.44 -2.40
CA LEU A 631 -2.77 -16.74 -1.76
C LEU A 631 -4.01 -17.61 -2.01
N LEU A 632 -5.23 -17.05 -1.95
CA LEU A 632 -6.46 -17.76 -2.35
C LEU A 632 -6.38 -18.22 -3.81
N ARG A 633 -6.00 -17.32 -4.73
CA ARG A 633 -5.78 -17.67 -6.15
C ARG A 633 -4.79 -18.83 -6.30
N THR A 634 -3.67 -18.75 -5.59
CA THR A 634 -2.57 -19.74 -5.64
C THR A 634 -3.00 -21.10 -5.09
N MET A 635 -3.65 -21.13 -3.91
CA MET A 635 -4.11 -22.34 -3.26
C MET A 635 -5.23 -23.04 -4.03
N LEU A 636 -6.12 -22.29 -4.69
CA LEU A 636 -7.18 -22.84 -5.52
C LEU A 636 -6.69 -23.20 -6.94
N GLY A 637 -5.48 -22.76 -7.31
CA GLY A 637 -4.92 -22.96 -8.64
C GLY A 637 -5.80 -22.32 -9.72
N LEU A 638 -6.23 -21.08 -9.49
CA LEU A 638 -7.07 -20.34 -10.43
C LEU A 638 -6.22 -19.81 -11.60
N GLU A 639 -6.45 -20.36 -12.79
CA GLU A 639 -5.73 -19.96 -13.99
C GLU A 639 -6.69 -19.72 -15.18
N PRO A 640 -6.65 -18.54 -15.82
CA PRO A 640 -7.44 -18.27 -17.01
C PRO A 640 -6.92 -19.11 -18.19
N HIS A 641 -7.82 -19.83 -18.85
CA HIS A 641 -7.53 -20.63 -20.03
C HIS A 641 -8.64 -20.42 -21.07
N GLN A 642 -8.31 -20.01 -22.28
CA GLN A 642 -9.24 -19.61 -23.36
C GLN A 642 -10.75 -19.83 -23.10
N GLY A 643 -11.42 -18.78 -22.61
CA GLY A 643 -12.86 -18.75 -22.39
C GLY A 643 -13.38 -19.46 -21.13
N HIS A 644 -12.51 -20.01 -20.27
CA HIS A 644 -12.87 -20.65 -19.01
C HIS A 644 -11.82 -20.41 -17.91
N LEU A 645 -12.20 -20.71 -16.66
CA LEU A 645 -11.31 -20.67 -15.50
C LEU A 645 -10.94 -22.09 -15.09
N ALA A 646 -9.65 -22.44 -15.18
CA ALA A 646 -9.14 -23.67 -14.62
C ALA A 646 -9.02 -23.55 -13.10
N VAL A 647 -9.40 -24.62 -12.39
CA VAL A 647 -9.35 -24.69 -10.92
C VAL A 647 -8.64 -25.99 -10.56
N GLU A 648 -7.42 -25.88 -10.02
CA GLU A 648 -6.63 -27.03 -9.55
C GLU A 648 -6.20 -26.82 -8.08
N PRO A 649 -7.03 -27.19 -7.09
CA PRO A 649 -6.75 -26.85 -5.71
C PRO A 649 -5.65 -27.68 -5.05
N ARG A 650 -4.80 -26.99 -4.30
CA ARG A 650 -3.76 -27.51 -3.40
C ARG A 650 -3.74 -26.67 -2.13
N LEU A 651 -4.61 -27.06 -1.18
CA LEU A 651 -4.74 -26.37 0.10
C LEU A 651 -3.72 -26.89 1.12
N PRO A 652 -3.25 -26.02 2.04
CA PRO A 652 -2.50 -26.46 3.22
C PRO A 652 -3.28 -27.50 4.05
N VAL A 653 -2.54 -28.38 4.72
CA VAL A 653 -3.13 -29.36 5.65
C VAL A 653 -3.89 -28.62 6.75
N GLY A 654 -5.11 -29.07 7.04
CA GLY A 654 -5.96 -28.44 8.07
C GLY A 654 -6.72 -27.18 7.61
N MET A 655 -6.57 -26.74 6.36
CA MET A 655 -7.31 -25.58 5.83
C MET A 655 -8.83 -25.80 5.71
N GLY A 656 -9.28 -27.06 5.68
CA GLY A 656 -10.70 -27.39 5.58
C GLY A 656 -11.30 -27.11 4.20
N ARG A 657 -12.60 -26.85 4.13
CA ARG A 657 -13.31 -26.46 2.90
C ARG A 657 -13.16 -24.96 2.62
N ILE A 658 -12.87 -24.61 1.37
CA ILE A 658 -12.93 -23.25 0.83
C ILE A 658 -13.81 -23.25 -0.42
N GLU A 659 -14.68 -22.25 -0.53
CA GLU A 659 -15.49 -21.96 -1.71
C GLU A 659 -15.33 -20.48 -2.05
N VAL A 660 -15.08 -20.18 -3.32
CA VAL A 660 -15.04 -18.82 -3.85
C VAL A 660 -16.07 -18.75 -4.96
N LEU A 661 -17.15 -18.03 -4.72
CA LEU A 661 -18.30 -17.93 -5.61
C LEU A 661 -18.20 -16.67 -6.47
N ASP A 662 -18.77 -16.70 -7.66
CA ASP A 662 -18.93 -15.54 -8.54
C ASP A 662 -17.61 -14.91 -9.04
N ILE A 663 -16.57 -15.72 -9.27
CA ILE A 663 -15.26 -15.23 -9.77
C ILE A 663 -15.43 -14.61 -11.17
N PRO A 664 -15.23 -13.28 -11.32
CA PRO A 664 -15.40 -12.61 -12.60
C PRO A 664 -14.28 -12.96 -13.59
N GLY A 665 -14.60 -12.89 -14.87
CA GLY A 665 -13.63 -12.95 -15.96
C GLY A 665 -14.31 -12.94 -17.31
N ARG A 666 -13.56 -13.19 -18.38
CA ARG A 666 -14.09 -13.29 -19.76
C ARG A 666 -15.15 -14.39 -19.95
N TRP A 667 -15.22 -15.32 -19.00
CA TRP A 667 -16.21 -16.39 -18.89
C TRP A 667 -17.51 -15.95 -18.17
N GLY A 668 -17.64 -14.67 -17.79
CA GLY A 668 -18.73 -14.18 -16.95
C GLY A 668 -18.40 -14.36 -15.49
N ARG A 669 -19.01 -15.36 -14.84
CA ARG A 669 -18.79 -15.71 -13.42
C ARG A 669 -18.69 -17.22 -13.25
N VAL A 670 -17.71 -17.68 -12.48
CA VAL A 670 -17.47 -19.11 -12.20
C VAL A 670 -17.18 -19.29 -10.71
N ASP A 671 -17.62 -20.41 -10.16
CA ASP A 671 -17.33 -20.79 -8.77
C ASP A 671 -16.13 -21.74 -8.70
N ALA A 672 -15.32 -21.61 -7.64
CA ALA A 672 -14.22 -22.51 -7.33
C ALA A 672 -14.41 -23.15 -5.95
N PHE A 673 -14.23 -24.47 -5.89
CA PHE A 673 -14.42 -25.26 -4.67
C PHE A 673 -13.17 -26.08 -4.37
N ALA A 674 -12.77 -26.11 -3.10
CA ALA A 674 -11.65 -26.88 -2.64
C ALA A 674 -11.90 -27.49 -1.26
N ARG A 675 -11.33 -28.66 -1.02
CA ARG A 675 -11.34 -29.31 0.30
C ARG A 675 -9.94 -29.79 0.64
N GLY A 676 -9.44 -29.31 1.77
CA GLY A 676 -8.10 -29.60 2.25
C GLY A 676 -7.96 -31.05 2.72
N ARG A 677 -6.71 -31.51 2.74
CA ARG A 677 -6.36 -32.81 3.33
C ARG A 677 -6.45 -32.72 4.86
N LEU A 678 -7.02 -33.74 5.49
CA LEU A 678 -7.04 -33.90 6.95
C LEU A 678 -5.83 -34.74 7.37
N ASP A 679 -5.07 -34.31 8.38
CA ASP A 679 -4.09 -35.18 9.02
C ASP A 679 -4.80 -36.07 10.05
N LEU A 680 -4.88 -37.38 9.75
CA LEU A 680 -5.51 -38.37 10.62
C LEU A 680 -4.67 -38.70 11.87
N ARG A 681 -3.42 -38.20 11.98
CA ARG A 681 -2.52 -38.48 13.10
C ARG A 681 -2.71 -37.58 14.33
N GLN A 682 -3.43 -36.46 14.22
CA GLN A 682 -3.70 -35.54 15.35
C GLN A 682 -5.05 -35.78 16.06
N ARG A 683 -5.85 -36.78 15.64
CA ARG A 683 -7.15 -37.11 16.29
C ARG A 683 -7.07 -38.26 17.29
N GLY A 684 -5.88 -38.69 17.67
CA GLY A 684 -5.67 -39.72 18.67
C GLY A 684 -4.95 -39.16 19.88
N ASP A 685 -5.59 -38.28 20.63
CA ASP A 685 -5.35 -38.01 22.06
C ASP A 685 -6.63 -37.51 22.72
#